data_AF-A0A9W8MK09-F1
#
_entry.id   AF-A0A9W8MK09-F1
#
_cell.length_a   1.000
_cell.length_b   1.000
_cell.length_c   1.000
_cell.angle_alpha   90.00
_cell.angle_beta   90.00
_cell.angle_gamma   90.00
#
_symmetry.space_group_name_H-M   'P 1'
#
loop_
_entity.id
_entity.type
_entity.pdbx_description
1 polymer ?
#
loop_
_entity_poly.entity_id
_entity_poly.type
_entity_poly.pdbx_seq_one_letter_code
_entity_poly.pdbx_strand_id
1 'polypeptide(L)'
;MSLSDTRIPVRLSSSHHNLTFHWTDKAFYVLHDVRKAEGTAPSSTPRTALTVSYQPEGPRHTRTHDVLHHNLLRVSFDSESNTLTVSYLKPKKKNKHAQLVVLKGVVHDVDPKVVETWAEAVMKALYEDNGAKRCRRLLVFVNPHGGVGKGVKLFKKVVEPVFLASGCDLTVVQTERRGHAFDYVKTLSLDYDAIVTVSGDGLIHEVLNGLAQHEDPMKALNISLAPIPAGSGNGLALNLIGIENTDSASAALNVVKGRPMKTDLFSITQGGKRSLSFMSQSLGLMADLDLDTEHLRWIGDTRFLYGLLRGIITFNPCPIQLSMKVAGLDKDAMAKAFHDKRLASQDPKDSVEKTNSSSGALPNLHYLPDDKEGWIDFEDPILFVYAGQGPYVGRDYMAFPVSLPDDGYIDLSIMPLTTRGEMLSAIDGAETGENFWLSQLQYYKAHAYRVKPLSKKGNFSVDAGESKKKVTLDEWIASPPTTSGVDHLHFEHLADLYITLPTRDGSRKPHEEPKPGMPLGYGHHLAFFHARKAEHQLREDGTDEEISPPAPFLTRMWAGGKITWDIDNPLISGTKTTSSGSVLTALKKGFEKNRPMVFVTQKIEFTMEGKSTPSVVEERQHVYLPEGRVVRKEPRLVPDIPASADFSFTYKPTPVTLFRFSSLMFNAHHIHLDKDYTTNVEGYPERLVHGPLTAMMLLESLTFNYPMAHIKEFEYRATNPMYIDRELTLNGTWVDETTAKVWCVDNEGVVGMRGTIKTAA
;
A
#
# COMPACT_ATOMS: atom_id res chain seq x y z
N MET A 1 47.62 -58.51 -0.66
CA MET A 1 49.03 -58.09 -0.61
C MET A 1 49.38 -57.49 -1.96
N SER A 2 49.92 -56.26 -1.95
CA SER A 2 50.54 -55.53 -3.07
C SER A 2 49.63 -54.94 -4.16
N LEU A 3 49.21 -53.69 -3.91
CA LEU A 3 49.04 -52.65 -4.93
C LEU A 3 50.44 -52.22 -5.40
N SER A 4 50.65 -52.17 -6.71
CA SER A 4 51.84 -51.56 -7.30
C SER A 4 51.46 -50.65 -8.46
N ASP A 5 51.88 -49.40 -8.30
CA ASP A 5 52.22 -48.38 -9.29
C ASP A 5 51.28 -48.06 -10.46
N THR A 6 50.83 -46.80 -10.46
CA THR A 6 51.11 -45.93 -11.62
C THR A 6 51.08 -44.46 -11.20
N ARG A 7 52.28 -43.88 -11.02
CA ARG A 7 52.49 -42.42 -11.03
C ARG A 7 52.27 -41.90 -12.46
N ILE A 8 51.53 -40.82 -12.64
CA ILE A 8 51.53 -40.05 -13.89
C ILE A 8 51.99 -38.61 -13.57
N PRO A 9 53.05 -38.09 -14.22
CA PRO A 9 53.56 -36.75 -13.98
C PRO A 9 52.73 -35.72 -14.76
N VAL A 10 52.30 -34.63 -14.10
CA VAL A 10 51.58 -33.53 -14.78
C VAL A 10 52.54 -32.39 -15.06
N ARG A 11 52.85 -32.16 -16.34
CA ARG A 11 53.47 -30.93 -16.86
C ARG A 11 52.37 -29.96 -17.27
N LEU A 12 52.44 -28.73 -16.76
CA LEU A 12 51.55 -27.62 -17.10
C LEU A 12 51.95 -27.01 -18.44
N SER A 13 51.01 -26.84 -19.37
CA SER A 13 51.14 -25.85 -20.45
C SER A 13 49.80 -25.15 -20.67
N SER A 14 49.87 -23.82 -20.77
CA SER A 14 48.73 -22.93 -20.99
C SER A 14 48.11 -23.12 -22.37
N SER A 15 46.79 -23.37 -22.39
CA SER A 15 45.77 -22.86 -23.35
C SER A 15 44.61 -23.88 -23.55
N HIS A 16 43.38 -23.36 -23.43
CA HIS A 16 42.07 -23.93 -23.85
C HIS A 16 41.46 -25.18 -23.13
N HIS A 17 40.62 -24.87 -22.11
CA HIS A 17 39.20 -25.25 -21.92
C HIS A 17 38.72 -26.71 -22.08
N ASN A 18 38.69 -27.47 -20.97
CA ASN A 18 37.51 -28.12 -20.36
C ASN A 18 37.97 -29.00 -19.17
N LEU A 19 37.46 -28.72 -17.97
CA LEU A 19 37.70 -29.52 -16.75
C LEU A 19 36.38 -30.24 -16.39
N THR A 20 36.43 -31.56 -16.23
CA THR A 20 35.23 -32.38 -15.94
C THR A 20 35.25 -32.81 -14.49
N PHE A 21 34.14 -32.59 -13.76
CA PHE A 21 34.02 -32.96 -12.34
C PHE A 21 33.43 -34.36 -12.21
N HIS A 22 34.04 -35.21 -11.39
CA HIS A 22 33.49 -36.51 -11.02
C HIS A 22 33.23 -36.57 -9.51
N TRP A 23 32.00 -36.93 -9.15
CA TRP A 23 31.52 -37.04 -7.77
C TRP A 23 31.15 -38.48 -7.43
N THR A 24 31.53 -38.92 -6.23
CA THR A 24 30.99 -40.10 -5.54
C THR A 24 30.54 -39.69 -4.13
N ASP A 25 29.71 -40.49 -3.47
CA ASP A 25 29.16 -40.23 -2.13
C ASP A 25 30.21 -39.91 -1.03
N LYS A 26 31.53 -40.06 -1.29
CA LYS A 26 32.62 -39.84 -0.31
C LYS A 26 33.85 -39.07 -0.83
N ALA A 27 33.91 -38.66 -2.10
CA ALA A 27 35.12 -38.08 -2.69
C ALA A 27 34.86 -37.21 -3.93
N PHE A 28 35.68 -36.16 -4.09
CA PHE A 28 35.86 -35.42 -5.35
C PHE A 28 37.15 -35.84 -6.04
N TYR A 29 37.06 -35.98 -7.36
CA TYR A 29 38.20 -36.12 -8.25
C TYR A 29 38.16 -35.00 -9.30
N VAL A 30 39.20 -34.18 -9.36
CA VAL A 30 39.39 -33.19 -10.43
C VAL A 30 40.15 -33.88 -11.57
N LEU A 31 39.45 -34.20 -12.66
CA LEU A 31 40.07 -34.79 -13.84
C LEU A 31 40.27 -33.72 -14.93
N HIS A 32 41.52 -33.48 -15.31
CA HIS A 32 41.85 -32.77 -16.55
C HIS A 32 41.54 -33.70 -17.73
N ASP A 33 40.51 -33.43 -18.51
CA ASP A 33 40.24 -34.18 -19.75
C ASP A 33 40.62 -33.32 -20.97
N VAL A 34 41.79 -33.60 -21.56
CA VAL A 34 42.16 -33.14 -22.90
C VAL A 34 41.69 -34.21 -23.89
N ARG A 35 40.42 -34.15 -24.31
CA ARG A 35 39.99 -34.90 -25.50
C ARG A 35 40.04 -34.00 -26.72
N LYS A 36 40.99 -34.28 -27.63
CA LYS A 36 40.81 -33.97 -29.04
C LYS A 36 39.59 -34.75 -29.53
N ALA A 37 38.50 -34.05 -29.82
CA ALA A 37 37.45 -34.60 -30.67
C ALA A 37 38.02 -34.68 -32.10
N GLU A 38 38.45 -35.87 -32.52
CA GLU A 38 38.65 -36.15 -33.93
C GLU A 38 37.29 -36.30 -34.61
N GLY A 39 37.08 -35.50 -35.66
CA GLY A 39 36.08 -35.76 -36.69
C GLY A 39 34.68 -35.24 -36.40
N THR A 40 34.46 -33.92 -36.45
CA THR A 40 33.23 -33.32 -37.01
C THR A 40 33.50 -31.83 -37.31
N ALA A 41 32.95 -31.37 -38.44
CA ALA A 41 33.19 -30.05 -39.04
C ALA A 41 32.86 -28.86 -38.10
N PRO A 42 33.45 -27.67 -38.34
CA PRO A 42 33.30 -26.52 -37.43
C PRO A 42 31.92 -25.86 -37.61
N SER A 43 31.03 -26.01 -36.63
CA SER A 43 29.83 -25.18 -36.51
C SER A 43 29.85 -24.37 -35.20
N SER A 44 30.17 -23.09 -35.33
CA SER A 44 29.78 -21.92 -34.51
C SER A 44 29.15 -22.15 -33.12
N THR A 45 29.96 -22.11 -32.06
CA THR A 45 29.84 -21.34 -30.77
C THR A 45 30.66 -22.04 -29.66
N PRO A 46 31.49 -21.33 -28.86
CA PRO A 46 32.25 -21.96 -27.78
C PRO A 46 31.28 -22.43 -26.67
N ARG A 47 31.35 -23.69 -26.26
CA ARG A 47 30.52 -24.21 -25.16
C ARG A 47 30.99 -23.65 -23.81
N THR A 48 30.24 -22.69 -23.24
CA THR A 48 30.45 -22.07 -21.92
C THR A 48 29.60 -22.72 -20.83
N ALA A 49 29.88 -23.97 -20.50
CA ALA A 49 29.17 -24.71 -19.44
C ALA A 49 30.15 -25.49 -18.55
N LEU A 50 29.83 -25.60 -17.26
CA LEU A 50 30.53 -26.45 -16.31
C LEU A 50 29.87 -27.83 -16.27
N THR A 51 30.59 -28.87 -16.66
CA THR A 51 30.09 -30.25 -16.64
C THR A 51 30.28 -30.88 -15.26
N VAL A 52 29.17 -31.21 -14.59
CA VAL A 52 29.14 -31.85 -13.28
C VAL A 52 28.72 -33.31 -13.44
N SER A 53 29.61 -34.27 -13.13
CA SER A 53 29.29 -35.70 -13.15
C SER A 53 29.13 -36.27 -11.74
N TYR A 54 28.05 -37.01 -11.51
CA TYR A 54 27.60 -37.56 -10.23
C TYR A 54 27.34 -39.06 -10.35
N GLN A 55 27.97 -39.88 -9.50
CA GLN A 55 27.71 -41.32 -9.44
C GLN A 55 27.06 -41.68 -8.09
N PRO A 56 25.74 -41.97 -8.05
CA PRO A 56 25.09 -42.47 -6.84
C PRO A 56 25.58 -43.89 -6.50
N GLU A 57 25.64 -44.27 -5.22
CA GLU A 57 25.96 -45.63 -4.76
C GLU A 57 25.27 -46.74 -5.60
N GLY A 58 26.09 -47.50 -6.37
CA GLY A 58 25.65 -48.64 -7.19
C GLY A 58 26.44 -48.79 -8.52
N PRO A 59 26.57 -50.00 -9.09
CA PRO A 59 27.56 -50.28 -10.15
C PRO A 59 27.16 -49.82 -11.56
N ARG A 60 26.09 -49.02 -11.78
CA ARG A 60 25.67 -48.65 -13.15
C ARG A 60 25.12 -47.22 -13.21
N HIS A 61 25.89 -46.34 -13.85
CA HIS A 61 25.58 -45.01 -14.40
C HIS A 61 26.04 -43.78 -13.61
N THR A 62 27.16 -43.19 -14.04
CA THR A 62 27.52 -41.79 -13.83
C THR A 62 26.49 -40.89 -14.54
N ARG A 63 25.86 -39.97 -13.81
CA ARG A 63 24.97 -38.94 -14.34
C ARG A 63 25.74 -37.65 -14.54
N THR A 64 25.80 -37.18 -15.78
CA THR A 64 26.48 -35.92 -16.13
C THR A 64 25.45 -34.83 -16.40
N HIS A 65 25.71 -33.64 -15.88
CA HIS A 65 24.86 -32.46 -16.02
C HIS A 65 25.72 -31.26 -16.42
N ASP A 66 25.40 -30.65 -17.56
CA ASP A 66 26.00 -29.38 -17.95
C ASP A 66 25.27 -28.24 -17.26
N VAL A 67 26.02 -27.42 -16.53
CA VAL A 67 25.54 -26.21 -15.86
C VAL A 67 26.01 -25.00 -16.65
N LEU A 68 25.08 -24.26 -17.24
CA LEU A 68 25.39 -23.01 -17.93
C LEU A 68 26.08 -22.04 -16.97
N HIS A 69 27.13 -21.35 -17.44
CA HIS A 69 27.88 -20.39 -16.62
C HIS A 69 26.99 -19.34 -15.95
N HIS A 70 25.96 -18.85 -16.65
CA HIS A 70 25.01 -17.88 -16.09
C HIS A 70 24.31 -18.39 -14.82
N ASN A 71 24.02 -19.70 -14.74
CA ASN A 71 23.31 -20.31 -13.63
C ASN A 71 24.22 -20.71 -12.46
N LEU A 72 25.55 -20.66 -12.64
CA LEU A 72 26.52 -20.99 -11.62
C LEU A 72 26.70 -19.80 -10.65
N LEU A 73 26.35 -20.02 -9.38
CA LEU A 73 26.32 -18.96 -8.37
C LEU A 73 27.67 -18.81 -7.69
N ARG A 74 28.21 -19.89 -7.14
CA ARG A 74 29.47 -19.87 -6.41
C ARG A 74 30.20 -21.20 -6.47
N VAL A 75 31.52 -21.11 -6.55
CA VAL A 75 32.46 -22.21 -6.30
C VAL A 75 33.37 -21.76 -5.17
N SER A 76 33.45 -22.55 -4.10
CA SER A 76 34.29 -22.24 -2.93
C SER A 76 34.98 -23.48 -2.42
N PHE A 77 36.22 -23.34 -1.98
CA PHE A 77 37.01 -24.42 -1.41
C PHE A 77 37.46 -24.04 0.01
N ASP A 78 37.28 -24.96 0.95
CA ASP A 78 37.78 -24.87 2.32
C ASP A 78 39.00 -25.78 2.45
N SER A 79 40.18 -25.19 2.64
CA SER A 79 41.45 -25.91 2.73
C SER A 79 41.60 -26.71 4.03
N GLU A 80 40.93 -26.32 5.12
CA GLU A 80 41.03 -27.01 6.41
C GLU A 80 40.28 -28.35 6.35
N SER A 81 39.08 -28.34 5.79
CA SER A 81 38.25 -29.54 5.61
C SER A 81 38.42 -30.19 4.24
N ASN A 82 39.34 -29.67 3.41
CA ASN A 82 39.60 -30.09 2.04
C ASN A 82 38.32 -30.25 1.20
N THR A 83 37.38 -29.33 1.39
CA THR A 83 36.00 -29.48 0.94
C THR A 83 35.68 -28.45 -0.12
N LEU A 84 35.27 -28.91 -1.30
CA LEU A 84 34.77 -28.07 -2.38
C LEU A 84 33.24 -27.96 -2.31
N THR A 85 32.72 -26.76 -2.53
CA THR A 85 31.27 -26.49 -2.63
C THR A 85 30.96 -25.79 -3.94
N VAL A 86 29.94 -26.29 -4.65
CA VAL A 86 29.47 -25.73 -5.92
C VAL A 86 27.96 -25.47 -5.81
N SER A 87 27.55 -24.21 -5.96
CA SER A 87 26.15 -23.81 -5.93
C SER A 87 25.69 -23.28 -7.28
N TYR A 88 24.54 -23.73 -7.77
CA TYR A 88 23.96 -23.30 -9.04
C TYR A 88 22.43 -23.39 -9.03
N LEU A 89 21.80 -22.64 -9.93
CA LEU A 89 20.37 -22.74 -10.19
C LEU A 89 20.10 -23.72 -11.33
N LYS A 90 19.35 -24.78 -11.02
CA LYS A 90 18.90 -25.73 -12.03
C LYS A 90 17.69 -25.14 -12.77
N PRO A 91 17.73 -25.04 -14.12
CA PRO A 91 16.63 -24.48 -14.89
C PRO A 91 15.32 -25.26 -14.69
N LYS A 92 14.23 -24.54 -14.92
CA LYS A 92 12.84 -25.01 -14.83
C LYS A 92 12.56 -26.21 -15.74
N LYS A 93 11.81 -27.19 -15.23
CA LYS A 93 10.93 -28.06 -16.05
C LYS A 93 9.54 -27.41 -16.12
N LYS A 94 8.76 -27.59 -17.20
CA LYS A 94 7.40 -27.00 -17.36
C LYS A 94 6.64 -26.97 -16.00
N ASN A 95 6.20 -25.77 -15.61
CA ASN A 95 5.43 -25.48 -14.38
C ASN A 95 6.14 -25.64 -13.01
N LYS A 96 7.48 -25.62 -12.93
CA LYS A 96 8.21 -25.60 -11.63
C LYS A 96 9.09 -24.35 -11.47
N HIS A 97 9.52 -24.01 -10.25
CA HIS A 97 10.51 -22.94 -10.04
C HIS A 97 11.92 -23.44 -10.38
N ALA A 98 12.83 -22.53 -10.74
CA ALA A 98 14.25 -22.87 -10.76
C ALA A 98 14.67 -23.30 -9.34
N GLN A 99 15.48 -24.36 -9.25
CA GLN A 99 15.83 -24.98 -7.97
C GLN A 99 17.29 -24.73 -7.67
N LEU A 100 17.58 -24.20 -6.48
CA LEU A 100 18.93 -24.11 -5.97
C LEU A 100 19.48 -25.52 -5.72
N VAL A 101 20.65 -25.80 -6.28
CA VAL A 101 21.43 -27.00 -6.02
C VAL A 101 22.74 -26.59 -5.39
N VAL A 102 23.08 -27.21 -4.25
CA VAL A 102 24.36 -27.05 -3.58
C VAL A 102 25.01 -28.42 -3.47
N LEU A 103 26.17 -28.57 -4.09
CA LEU A 103 26.97 -29.78 -4.05
C LEU A 103 28.18 -29.56 -3.15
N LYS A 104 28.46 -30.52 -2.27
CA LYS A 104 29.57 -30.49 -1.32
C LYS A 104 30.22 -31.87 -1.24
N GLY A 105 31.52 -31.93 -0.99
CA GLY A 105 32.30 -33.16 -0.89
C GLY A 105 33.74 -32.90 -0.45
N VAL A 106 34.58 -33.93 -0.38
CA VAL A 106 35.99 -33.80 0.03
C VAL A 106 36.89 -34.11 -1.16
N VAL A 107 37.87 -33.24 -1.46
CA VAL A 107 38.81 -33.44 -2.56
C VAL A 107 39.93 -34.38 -2.15
N HIS A 108 40.21 -35.40 -2.94
CA HIS A 108 41.30 -36.34 -2.69
C HIS A 108 42.34 -36.23 -3.79
N ASP A 109 43.60 -36.53 -3.44
CA ASP A 109 44.70 -36.70 -4.40
C ASP A 109 45.02 -35.48 -5.29
N VAL A 110 44.64 -34.26 -4.85
CA VAL A 110 44.94 -32.98 -5.51
C VAL A 110 45.46 -32.00 -4.46
N ASP A 111 46.50 -31.24 -4.79
CA ASP A 111 47.02 -30.16 -3.95
C ASP A 111 45.90 -29.12 -3.67
N PRO A 112 45.55 -28.85 -2.40
CA PRO A 112 44.56 -27.84 -2.02
C PRO A 112 44.75 -26.49 -2.71
N LYS A 113 45.99 -26.06 -2.94
CA LYS A 113 46.31 -24.78 -3.59
C LYS A 113 45.87 -24.72 -5.05
N VAL A 114 45.90 -25.86 -5.74
CA VAL A 114 45.41 -25.99 -7.13
C VAL A 114 43.89 -25.84 -7.17
N VAL A 115 43.18 -26.45 -6.21
CA VAL A 115 41.72 -26.38 -6.11
C VAL A 115 41.26 -24.96 -5.79
N GLU A 116 41.94 -24.29 -4.86
CA GLU A 116 41.67 -22.89 -4.51
C GLU A 116 41.88 -21.96 -5.71
N THR A 117 43.01 -22.10 -6.42
CA THR A 117 43.31 -21.31 -7.62
C THR A 117 42.27 -21.54 -8.73
N TRP A 118 41.82 -22.79 -8.89
CA TRP A 118 40.77 -23.12 -9.84
C TRP A 118 39.42 -22.50 -9.45
N ALA A 119 39.01 -22.61 -8.18
CA ALA A 119 37.76 -22.04 -7.70
C ALA A 119 37.73 -20.51 -7.92
N GLU A 120 38.85 -19.84 -7.63
CA GLU A 120 38.99 -18.41 -7.87
C GLU A 120 38.95 -18.05 -9.35
N ALA A 121 39.61 -18.83 -10.22
CA ALA A 121 39.55 -18.62 -11.67
C ALA A 121 38.12 -18.78 -12.23
N VAL A 122 37.35 -19.75 -11.73
CA VAL A 122 35.94 -19.90 -12.09
C VAL A 122 35.13 -18.71 -11.61
N MET A 123 35.29 -18.31 -10.34
CA MET A 123 34.58 -17.14 -9.81
C MET A 123 34.91 -15.86 -10.58
N LYS A 124 36.15 -15.71 -11.06
CA LYS A 124 36.57 -14.59 -11.91
C LYS A 124 35.83 -14.58 -13.26
N ALA A 125 35.85 -15.72 -13.95
CA ALA A 125 35.16 -15.89 -15.22
C ALA A 125 33.63 -15.70 -15.10
N LEU A 126 33.06 -16.07 -13.95
CA LEU A 126 31.62 -15.96 -13.70
C LEU A 126 31.14 -14.54 -13.44
N TYR A 127 32.00 -13.65 -12.94
CA TYR A 127 31.61 -12.34 -12.42
C TYR A 127 32.41 -11.21 -13.04
N GLU A 128 33.73 -11.18 -12.82
CA GLU A 128 34.59 -10.06 -13.25
C GLU A 128 34.65 -9.93 -14.77
N ASP A 129 34.88 -11.04 -15.47
CA ASP A 129 34.94 -11.05 -16.94
C ASP A 129 33.59 -10.70 -17.57
N ASN A 130 32.50 -10.82 -16.80
CA ASN A 130 31.14 -10.46 -17.18
C ASN A 130 30.66 -9.14 -16.57
N GLY A 131 31.52 -8.33 -15.95
CA GLY A 131 31.15 -7.03 -15.38
C GLY A 131 30.17 -7.08 -14.20
N ALA A 132 30.02 -8.22 -13.54
CA ALA A 132 29.15 -8.39 -12.37
C ALA A 132 29.98 -8.39 -11.07
N LYS A 133 29.49 -7.69 -10.04
CA LYS A 133 30.11 -7.68 -8.71
C LYS A 133 29.79 -8.98 -7.94
N ARG A 134 30.83 -9.61 -7.37
CA ARG A 134 30.70 -10.75 -6.44
C ARG A 134 30.20 -10.28 -5.06
N CYS A 135 29.58 -11.19 -4.31
CA CYS A 135 29.24 -10.98 -2.89
C CYS A 135 28.56 -9.62 -2.62
N ARG A 136 27.52 -9.29 -3.40
CA ARG A 136 26.82 -8.00 -3.30
C ARG A 136 26.22 -7.80 -1.92
N ARG A 137 26.23 -6.55 -1.44
CA ARG A 137 25.50 -6.14 -0.25
C ARG A 137 24.11 -5.65 -0.62
N LEU A 138 23.09 -6.34 -0.13
CA LEU A 138 21.69 -6.17 -0.54
C LEU A 138 20.85 -5.71 0.64
N LEU A 139 20.08 -4.64 0.44
CA LEU A 139 18.96 -4.27 1.31
C LEU A 139 17.70 -4.90 0.74
N VAL A 140 17.03 -5.77 1.49
CA VAL A 140 15.85 -6.51 1.03
C VAL A 140 14.62 -6.09 1.80
N PHE A 141 13.68 -5.44 1.12
CA PHE A 141 12.35 -5.19 1.67
C PHE A 141 11.41 -6.36 1.32
N VAL A 142 10.73 -6.89 2.34
CA VAL A 142 9.78 -7.99 2.18
C VAL A 142 8.41 -7.56 2.68
N ASN A 143 7.42 -7.57 1.78
CA ASN A 143 6.04 -7.29 2.15
C ASN A 143 5.32 -8.58 2.58
N PRO A 144 4.91 -8.73 3.87
CA PRO A 144 4.19 -9.92 4.32
C PRO A 144 2.82 -10.08 3.65
N HIS A 145 2.18 -8.97 3.27
CA HIS A 145 0.86 -8.93 2.65
C HIS A 145 0.92 -8.79 1.12
N GLY A 146 2.10 -8.95 0.50
CA GLY A 146 2.25 -8.94 -0.95
C GLY A 146 1.44 -10.05 -1.62
N GLY A 147 0.64 -9.70 -2.63
CA GLY A 147 -0.17 -10.65 -3.41
C GLY A 147 -1.17 -11.40 -2.53
N VAL A 148 -1.06 -12.74 -2.48
CA VAL A 148 -1.90 -13.64 -1.66
C VAL A 148 -1.34 -13.87 -0.24
N GLY A 149 -0.53 -12.94 0.28
CA GLY A 149 0.02 -13.01 1.64
C GLY A 149 1.14 -14.05 1.84
N LYS A 150 1.89 -14.37 0.78
CA LYS A 150 2.95 -15.40 0.80
C LYS A 150 4.37 -14.84 0.66
N GLY A 151 4.55 -13.53 0.64
CA GLY A 151 5.84 -12.86 0.37
C GLY A 151 6.98 -13.34 1.27
N VAL A 152 6.77 -13.38 2.59
CA VAL A 152 7.78 -13.86 3.55
C VAL A 152 8.15 -15.32 3.32
N LYS A 153 7.15 -16.19 3.11
CA LYS A 153 7.37 -17.62 2.86
C LYS A 153 8.14 -17.85 1.56
N LEU A 154 7.82 -17.09 0.51
CA LEU A 154 8.51 -17.13 -0.77
C LEU A 154 9.96 -16.67 -0.62
N PHE A 155 10.18 -15.55 0.06
CA PHE A 155 11.52 -15.04 0.35
C PHE A 155 12.37 -16.10 1.06
N LYS A 156 11.89 -16.63 2.20
CA LYS A 156 12.61 -17.62 3.02
C LYS A 156 12.88 -18.93 2.29
N LYS A 157 11.96 -19.40 1.44
CA LYS A 157 12.10 -20.71 0.77
C LYS A 157 12.86 -20.67 -0.54
N VAL A 158 12.86 -19.54 -1.24
CA VAL A 158 13.33 -19.46 -2.63
C VAL A 158 14.42 -18.41 -2.80
N VAL A 159 14.18 -17.19 -2.35
CA VAL A 159 15.04 -16.03 -2.65
C VAL A 159 16.26 -15.97 -1.73
N GLU A 160 16.03 -16.03 -0.41
CA GLU A 160 17.08 -15.96 0.61
C GLU A 160 18.14 -17.06 0.42
N PRO A 161 17.79 -18.34 0.16
CA PRO A 161 18.79 -19.38 -0.09
C PRO A 161 19.69 -19.08 -1.31
N VAL A 162 19.15 -18.50 -2.38
CA VAL A 162 19.92 -18.15 -3.59
C VAL A 162 20.94 -17.07 -3.29
N PHE A 163 20.54 -16.03 -2.55
CA PHE A 163 21.45 -14.95 -2.15
C PHE A 163 22.57 -15.45 -1.23
N LEU A 164 22.23 -16.25 -0.21
CA LEU A 164 23.20 -16.83 0.70
C LEU A 164 24.18 -17.77 -0.03
N ALA A 165 23.68 -18.62 -0.94
CA ALA A 165 24.51 -19.52 -1.74
C ALA A 165 25.43 -18.79 -2.74
N SER A 166 25.11 -17.53 -3.08
CA SER A 166 25.94 -16.65 -3.91
C SER A 166 26.96 -15.84 -3.11
N GLY A 167 26.91 -15.90 -1.77
CA GLY A 167 27.76 -15.12 -0.88
C GLY A 167 27.36 -13.65 -0.72
N CYS A 168 26.10 -13.29 -1.03
CA CYS A 168 25.60 -11.95 -0.79
C CYS A 168 25.46 -11.65 0.71
N ASP A 169 25.74 -10.41 1.08
CA ASP A 169 25.46 -9.87 2.42
C ASP A 169 24.06 -9.26 2.44
N LEU A 170 23.23 -9.61 3.43
CA LEU A 170 21.80 -9.31 3.44
C LEU A 170 21.42 -8.48 4.66
N THR A 171 20.83 -7.31 4.42
CA THR A 171 20.00 -6.60 5.40
C THR A 171 18.55 -6.82 5.02
N VAL A 172 17.76 -7.50 5.85
CA VAL A 172 16.36 -7.83 5.54
C VAL A 172 15.43 -6.99 6.42
N VAL A 173 14.51 -6.26 5.79
CA VAL A 173 13.49 -5.45 6.44
C VAL A 173 12.11 -5.95 6.03
N GLN A 174 11.34 -6.42 6.99
CA GLN A 174 9.93 -6.75 6.76
C GLN A 174 9.11 -5.47 6.93
N THR A 175 8.32 -5.11 5.91
CA THR A 175 7.47 -3.92 5.99
C THR A 175 6.25 -4.20 6.86
N GLU A 176 5.82 -3.18 7.61
CA GLU A 176 4.79 -3.31 8.66
C GLU A 176 3.51 -2.53 8.35
N ARG A 177 3.65 -1.47 7.54
CA ARG A 177 2.56 -0.56 7.14
C ARG A 177 2.88 0.06 5.80
N ARG A 178 1.88 0.71 5.19
CA ARG A 178 2.07 1.58 4.02
C ARG A 178 3.08 2.68 4.35
N GLY A 179 3.97 2.97 3.40
CA GLY A 179 5.03 3.97 3.54
C GLY A 179 6.21 3.57 4.42
N HIS A 180 6.27 2.35 4.98
CA HIS A 180 7.40 1.95 5.82
C HIS A 180 8.70 1.94 5.00
N ALA A 181 8.69 1.40 3.78
CA ALA A 181 9.87 1.40 2.93
C ALA A 181 10.28 2.82 2.52
N PHE A 182 9.30 3.68 2.23
CA PHE A 182 9.54 5.10 1.94
C PHE A 182 10.28 5.80 3.10
N ASP A 183 9.80 5.64 4.33
CA ASP A 183 10.40 6.28 5.51
C ASP A 183 11.81 5.74 5.79
N TYR A 184 12.00 4.42 5.60
CA TYR A 184 13.28 3.76 5.82
C TYR A 184 14.35 4.27 4.86
N VAL A 185 14.05 4.33 3.55
CA VAL A 185 15.05 4.68 2.55
C VAL A 185 15.40 6.17 2.53
N LYS A 186 14.57 7.02 3.14
CA LYS A 186 14.82 8.46 3.27
C LYS A 186 16.08 8.79 4.06
N THR A 187 16.50 7.91 4.97
CA THR A 187 17.70 8.08 5.81
C THR A 187 18.68 6.92 5.64
N LEU A 188 18.62 6.24 4.49
CA LEU A 188 19.40 5.04 4.22
C LEU A 188 20.87 5.36 3.97
N SER A 189 21.77 4.56 4.54
CA SER A 189 23.18 4.59 4.14
C SER A 189 23.35 4.12 2.69
N LEU A 190 24.05 4.91 1.88
CA LEU A 190 24.17 4.66 0.43
C LEU A 190 25.32 3.68 0.08
N ASP A 191 25.58 2.70 0.94
CA ASP A 191 26.66 1.71 0.86
C ASP A 191 26.20 0.32 0.38
N TYR A 192 24.94 0.20 -0.03
CA TYR A 192 24.37 -1.00 -0.63
C TYR A 192 24.62 -1.05 -2.14
N ASP A 193 24.83 -2.26 -2.67
CA ASP A 193 24.97 -2.49 -4.11
C ASP A 193 23.62 -2.47 -4.83
N ALA A 194 22.58 -2.96 -4.16
CA ALA A 194 21.22 -2.93 -4.66
C ALA A 194 20.18 -2.94 -3.54
N ILE A 195 19.02 -2.34 -3.83
CA ILE A 195 17.80 -2.47 -3.03
C ILE A 195 16.91 -3.50 -3.73
N VAL A 196 16.46 -4.49 -2.99
CA VAL A 196 15.66 -5.61 -3.49
C VAL A 196 14.25 -5.51 -2.89
N THR A 197 13.22 -5.52 -3.73
CA THR A 197 11.82 -5.47 -3.27
C THR A 197 11.13 -6.81 -3.54
N VAL A 198 10.73 -7.52 -2.48
CA VAL A 198 9.97 -8.77 -2.55
C VAL A 198 8.48 -8.46 -2.32
N SER A 199 7.81 -8.00 -3.37
CA SER A 199 6.41 -7.53 -3.36
C SER A 199 5.89 -7.40 -4.80
N GLY A 200 4.87 -6.57 -5.03
CA GLY A 200 4.53 -6.01 -6.34
C GLY A 200 4.98 -4.55 -6.49
N ASP A 201 4.51 -3.91 -7.56
CA ASP A 201 4.93 -2.58 -8.03
C ASP A 201 4.78 -1.45 -6.99
N GLY A 202 3.78 -1.50 -6.11
CA GLY A 202 3.57 -0.49 -5.08
C GLY A 202 4.74 -0.33 -4.09
N LEU A 203 5.48 -1.40 -3.78
CA LEU A 203 6.65 -1.30 -2.90
C LEU A 203 7.85 -0.63 -3.61
N ILE A 204 7.97 -0.85 -4.92
CA ILE A 204 8.96 -0.20 -5.79
C ILE A 204 8.69 1.31 -5.78
N HIS A 205 7.41 1.69 -5.91
CA HIS A 205 6.97 3.08 -5.87
C HIS A 205 7.33 3.77 -4.53
N GLU A 206 7.09 3.10 -3.39
CA GLU A 206 7.48 3.63 -2.07
C GLU A 206 8.99 3.84 -1.95
N VAL A 207 9.78 2.85 -2.36
CA VAL A 207 11.25 2.94 -2.31
C VAL A 207 11.76 4.09 -3.17
N LEU A 208 11.34 4.18 -4.43
CA LEU A 208 11.79 5.25 -5.33
C LEU A 208 11.44 6.64 -4.82
N ASN A 209 10.21 6.83 -4.36
CA ASN A 209 9.78 8.13 -3.83
C ASN A 209 10.46 8.46 -2.49
N GLY A 210 10.84 7.47 -1.68
CA GLY A 210 11.62 7.69 -0.47
C GLY A 210 13.07 8.10 -0.78
N LEU A 211 13.71 7.43 -1.76
CA LEU A 211 15.05 7.80 -2.23
C LEU A 211 15.07 9.21 -2.82
N ALA A 212 14.00 9.60 -3.52
CA ALA A 212 13.81 10.95 -4.03
C ALA A 212 13.73 12.03 -2.93
N GLN A 213 13.46 11.63 -1.68
CA GLN A 213 13.39 12.50 -0.49
C GLN A 213 14.61 12.37 0.44
N HIS A 214 15.63 11.61 0.02
CA HIS A 214 16.89 11.49 0.73
C HIS A 214 17.64 12.85 0.79
N GLU A 215 18.60 12.99 1.71
CA GLU A 215 19.46 14.19 1.77
C GLU A 215 20.32 14.41 0.52
N ASP A 216 20.57 13.33 -0.23
CA ASP A 216 21.26 13.31 -1.51
C ASP A 216 20.47 12.42 -2.50
N PRO A 217 19.38 12.95 -3.09
CA PRO A 217 18.47 12.17 -3.93
C PRO A 217 19.13 11.55 -5.15
N MET A 218 20.04 12.27 -5.81
CA MET A 218 20.68 11.79 -7.03
C MET A 218 21.64 10.64 -6.76
N LYS A 219 22.38 10.70 -5.64
CA LYS A 219 23.21 9.56 -5.22
C LYS A 219 22.36 8.38 -4.75
N ALA A 220 21.25 8.63 -4.06
CA ALA A 220 20.34 7.60 -3.59
C ALA A 220 19.64 6.86 -4.74
N LEU A 221 19.15 7.59 -5.75
CA LEU A 221 18.51 7.03 -6.95
C LEU A 221 19.49 6.28 -7.88
N ASN A 222 20.80 6.46 -7.70
CA ASN A 222 21.82 5.69 -8.41
C ASN A 222 22.05 4.28 -7.82
N ILE A 223 21.44 3.95 -6.67
CA ILE A 223 21.47 2.58 -6.16
C ILE A 223 20.57 1.71 -7.04
N SER A 224 21.07 0.56 -7.48
CA SER A 224 20.31 -0.35 -8.34
C SER A 224 19.07 -0.88 -7.60
N LEU A 225 17.91 -0.74 -8.22
CA LEU A 225 16.65 -1.30 -7.71
C LEU A 225 16.34 -2.59 -8.45
N ALA A 226 16.08 -3.67 -7.71
CA ALA A 226 15.84 -4.98 -8.31
C ALA A 226 14.57 -5.64 -7.74
N PRO A 227 13.49 -5.72 -8.53
CA PRO A 227 12.24 -6.31 -8.06
C PRO A 227 12.27 -7.84 -8.11
N ILE A 228 11.75 -8.47 -7.05
CA ILE A 228 11.44 -9.89 -6.99
C ILE A 228 9.92 -10.04 -7.00
N PRO A 229 9.34 -10.70 -8.01
CA PRO A 229 7.89 -10.81 -8.13
C PRO A 229 7.33 -11.66 -6.99
N ALA A 230 6.51 -11.01 -6.15
CA ALA A 230 5.76 -11.63 -5.06
C ALA A 230 4.35 -11.05 -4.90
N GLY A 231 3.98 -10.06 -5.73
CA GLY A 231 2.66 -9.43 -5.77
C GLY A 231 1.75 -9.96 -6.88
N SER A 232 0.54 -9.39 -6.97
CA SER A 232 -0.42 -9.64 -8.06
C SER A 232 -0.20 -8.75 -9.28
N GLY A 233 0.66 -7.72 -9.17
CA GLY A 233 1.11 -6.87 -10.27
C GLY A 233 2.63 -6.73 -10.15
N ASN A 234 3.36 -7.16 -11.18
CA ASN A 234 4.82 -7.23 -11.19
C ASN A 234 5.37 -6.69 -12.52
N GLY A 235 4.83 -5.57 -12.99
CA GLY A 235 5.13 -5.03 -14.31
C GLY A 235 6.61 -4.75 -14.50
N LEU A 236 7.30 -4.15 -13.53
CA LEU A 236 8.74 -3.89 -13.67
C LEU A 236 9.55 -5.18 -13.74
N ALA A 237 9.26 -6.14 -12.85
CA ALA A 237 9.95 -7.43 -12.85
C ALA A 237 9.76 -8.18 -14.18
N LEU A 238 8.58 -8.06 -14.78
CA LEU A 238 8.25 -8.67 -16.06
C LEU A 238 9.05 -8.05 -17.21
N ASN A 239 9.16 -6.72 -17.26
CA ASN A 239 9.94 -6.05 -18.30
C ASN A 239 11.45 -6.33 -18.17
N LEU A 240 11.97 -6.46 -16.94
CA LEU A 240 13.41 -6.67 -16.70
C LEU A 240 13.85 -8.12 -16.95
N ILE A 241 13.02 -9.09 -16.58
CA ILE A 241 13.41 -10.53 -16.57
C ILE A 241 12.79 -11.29 -17.75
N GLY A 242 11.74 -10.72 -18.37
CA GLY A 242 10.98 -11.32 -19.47
C GLY A 242 9.86 -12.26 -19.00
N ILE A 243 8.84 -12.41 -19.84
CA ILE A 243 7.62 -13.18 -19.53
C ILE A 243 7.94 -14.62 -19.13
N GLU A 244 8.87 -15.27 -19.83
CA GLU A 244 9.18 -16.70 -19.62
C GLU A 244 9.89 -16.98 -18.28
N ASN A 245 10.57 -15.97 -17.72
CA ASN A 245 11.48 -16.09 -16.57
C ASN A 245 10.99 -15.32 -15.32
N THR A 246 9.73 -14.90 -15.26
CA THR A 246 9.16 -14.11 -14.14
C THR A 246 8.99 -14.88 -12.82
N ASP A 247 9.74 -15.95 -12.58
CA ASP A 247 9.77 -16.61 -11.28
C ASP A 247 10.80 -16.00 -10.33
N SER A 248 10.53 -16.08 -9.03
CA SER A 248 11.34 -15.38 -8.02
C SER A 248 12.77 -15.90 -7.90
N ALA A 249 13.07 -17.14 -8.31
CA ALA A 249 14.45 -17.66 -8.29
C ALA A 249 15.25 -17.10 -9.47
N SER A 250 14.65 -17.03 -10.66
CA SER A 250 15.24 -16.35 -11.82
C SER A 250 15.42 -14.86 -11.57
N ALA A 251 14.47 -14.22 -10.90
CA ALA A 251 14.61 -12.84 -10.44
C ALA A 251 15.79 -12.68 -9.46
N ALA A 252 15.94 -13.59 -8.50
CA ALA A 252 17.07 -13.59 -7.57
C ALA A 252 18.41 -13.78 -8.29
N LEU A 253 18.46 -14.64 -9.32
CA LEU A 253 19.65 -14.79 -10.17
C LEU A 253 20.00 -13.47 -10.87
N ASN A 254 18.99 -12.75 -11.38
CA ASN A 254 19.20 -11.43 -11.98
C ASN A 254 19.73 -10.41 -10.95
N VAL A 255 19.35 -10.45 -9.68
CA VAL A 255 19.96 -9.59 -8.63
C VAL A 255 21.45 -9.90 -8.47
N VAL A 256 21.81 -11.19 -8.47
CA VAL A 256 23.18 -11.65 -8.24
C VAL A 256 24.08 -11.38 -9.45
N LYS A 257 23.60 -11.69 -10.66
CA LYS A 257 24.40 -11.71 -11.90
C LYS A 257 24.09 -10.57 -12.85
N GLY A 258 22.93 -9.93 -12.72
CA GLY A 258 22.48 -8.88 -13.62
C GLY A 258 23.35 -7.64 -13.54
N ARG A 259 23.42 -6.92 -14.65
CA ARG A 259 24.14 -5.65 -14.76
C ARG A 259 23.17 -4.49 -14.52
N PRO A 260 23.61 -3.40 -13.87
CA PRO A 260 22.80 -2.20 -13.80
C PRO A 260 22.43 -1.70 -15.21
N MET A 261 21.18 -1.30 -15.38
CA MET A 261 20.66 -0.71 -16.61
C MET A 261 20.15 0.70 -16.26
N LYS A 262 20.49 1.69 -17.09
CA LYS A 262 19.87 3.02 -16.95
C LYS A 262 18.41 2.93 -17.37
N THR A 263 17.56 3.60 -16.60
CA THR A 263 16.14 3.74 -16.92
C THR A 263 15.73 5.17 -16.65
N ASP A 264 14.84 5.69 -17.48
CA ASP A 264 14.22 6.98 -17.26
C ASP A 264 13.23 6.89 -16.08
N LEU A 265 12.90 8.03 -15.48
CA LEU A 265 11.86 8.13 -14.45
C LEU A 265 10.94 9.30 -14.80
N PHE A 266 9.65 9.11 -14.60
CA PHE A 266 8.66 10.15 -14.83
C PHE A 266 8.52 11.02 -13.60
N SER A 267 8.64 12.33 -13.78
CA SER A 267 8.34 13.31 -12.74
C SER A 267 6.90 13.79 -12.87
N ILE A 268 6.05 13.38 -11.94
CA ILE A 268 4.63 13.73 -11.91
C ILE A 268 4.42 14.88 -10.94
N THR A 269 3.69 15.91 -11.36
CA THR A 269 3.24 17.00 -10.49
C THR A 269 1.73 17.03 -10.36
N GLN A 270 1.22 16.99 -9.13
CA GLN A 270 -0.21 17.09 -8.84
C GLN A 270 -0.42 17.86 -7.54
N GLY A 271 -1.28 18.89 -7.56
CA GLY A 271 -1.61 19.68 -6.36
C GLY A 271 -0.39 20.26 -5.65
N GLY A 272 0.59 20.77 -6.41
CA GLY A 272 1.83 21.34 -5.87
C GLY A 272 2.85 20.31 -5.35
N LYS A 273 2.55 19.01 -5.42
CA LYS A 273 3.47 17.93 -5.00
C LYS A 273 4.11 17.28 -6.21
N ARG A 274 5.38 16.91 -6.08
CA ARG A 274 6.15 16.15 -7.07
C ARG A 274 6.36 14.73 -6.56
N SER A 275 6.07 13.74 -7.39
CA SER A 275 6.35 12.32 -7.16
C SER A 275 7.03 11.71 -8.38
N LEU A 276 7.73 10.60 -8.19
CA LEU A 276 8.33 9.83 -9.28
C LEU A 276 7.46 8.63 -9.61
N SER A 277 7.42 8.30 -10.90
CA SER A 277 6.86 7.05 -11.42
C SER A 277 7.89 6.36 -12.30
N PHE A 278 7.88 5.03 -12.30
CA PHE A 278 8.89 4.23 -12.99
C PHE A 278 8.33 3.44 -14.17
N MET A 279 7.02 3.29 -14.29
CA MET A 279 6.44 2.43 -15.33
C MET A 279 5.24 3.07 -15.98
N SER A 280 4.09 3.17 -15.32
CA SER A 280 2.83 3.47 -16.02
C SER A 280 1.90 4.38 -15.23
N GLN A 281 1.27 5.32 -15.91
CA GLN A 281 0.19 6.16 -15.41
C GLN A 281 -1.05 5.93 -16.27
N SER A 282 -2.19 5.65 -15.64
CA SER A 282 -3.43 5.32 -16.35
C SER A 282 -4.62 6.18 -15.91
N LEU A 283 -5.51 6.44 -16.87
CA LEU A 283 -6.73 7.24 -16.73
C LEU A 283 -7.89 6.56 -17.47
N GLY A 284 -9.12 6.80 -17.02
CA GLY A 284 -10.33 6.27 -17.66
C GLY A 284 -10.48 4.77 -17.45
N LEU A 285 -10.96 4.06 -18.47
CA LEU A 285 -11.27 2.62 -18.41
C LEU A 285 -10.14 1.78 -17.77
N MET A 286 -8.89 2.11 -18.09
CA MET A 286 -7.73 1.37 -17.60
C MET A 286 -7.39 1.66 -16.12
N ALA A 287 -7.63 2.89 -15.65
CA ALA A 287 -7.51 3.20 -14.22
C ALA A 287 -8.65 2.56 -13.41
N ASP A 288 -9.86 2.57 -13.98
CA ASP A 288 -11.04 1.99 -13.35
C ASP A 288 -10.88 0.47 -13.18
N LEU A 289 -10.40 -0.26 -14.19
CA LEU A 289 -10.18 -1.71 -14.05
C LEU A 289 -9.05 -2.04 -13.07
N ASP A 290 -8.01 -1.21 -12.95
CA ASP A 290 -6.91 -1.42 -12.01
C ASP A 290 -7.41 -1.34 -10.56
N LEU A 291 -8.20 -0.30 -10.26
CA LEU A 291 -8.68 0.04 -8.92
C LEU A 291 -9.96 -0.71 -8.53
N ASP A 292 -10.95 -0.77 -9.41
CA ASP A 292 -12.25 -1.40 -9.11
C ASP A 292 -12.13 -2.90 -8.93
N THR A 293 -11.06 -3.54 -9.43
CA THR A 293 -10.84 -4.98 -9.30
C THR A 293 -9.89 -5.36 -8.17
N GLU A 294 -9.47 -4.42 -7.31
CA GLU A 294 -8.56 -4.73 -6.20
C GLU A 294 -9.14 -5.76 -5.21
N HIS A 295 -10.46 -5.70 -4.96
CA HIS A 295 -11.15 -6.68 -4.13
C HIS A 295 -11.13 -8.11 -4.71
N LEU A 296 -10.75 -8.26 -6.00
CA LEU A 296 -10.62 -9.54 -6.71
C LEU A 296 -9.17 -10.03 -6.79
N ARG A 297 -8.24 -9.52 -5.97
CA ARG A 297 -6.83 -9.96 -5.95
C ARG A 297 -6.63 -11.49 -5.81
N TRP A 298 -7.62 -12.20 -5.27
CA TRP A 298 -7.60 -13.65 -5.08
C TRP A 298 -7.66 -14.48 -6.38
N ILE A 299 -8.17 -13.93 -7.49
CA ILE A 299 -8.15 -14.58 -8.83
C ILE A 299 -6.92 -14.22 -9.68
N GLY A 300 -5.98 -13.46 -9.11
CA GLY A 300 -4.75 -13.05 -9.80
C GLY A 300 -5.01 -12.17 -11.01
N ASP A 301 -4.21 -12.36 -12.07
CA ASP A 301 -4.18 -11.51 -13.27
C ASP A 301 -5.52 -11.51 -14.03
N THR A 302 -6.32 -12.58 -13.92
CA THR A 302 -7.67 -12.69 -14.51
C THR A 302 -8.61 -11.54 -14.12
N ARG A 303 -8.37 -10.90 -12.96
CA ARG A 303 -9.17 -9.76 -12.51
C ARG A 303 -9.16 -8.59 -13.51
N PHE A 304 -8.04 -8.38 -14.20
CA PHE A 304 -7.89 -7.27 -15.14
C PHE A 304 -8.77 -7.48 -16.38
N LEU A 305 -8.81 -8.70 -16.90
CA LEU A 305 -9.72 -9.07 -17.99
C LEU A 305 -11.19 -8.92 -17.58
N TYR A 306 -11.55 -9.33 -16.36
CA TYR A 306 -12.90 -9.12 -15.82
C TYR A 306 -13.25 -7.62 -15.74
N GLY A 307 -12.33 -6.80 -15.20
CA GLY A 307 -12.50 -5.35 -15.12
C GLY A 307 -12.65 -4.71 -16.49
N LEU A 308 -11.86 -5.14 -17.47
CA LEU A 308 -11.96 -4.70 -18.85
C LEU A 308 -13.33 -5.02 -19.45
N LEU A 309 -13.79 -6.28 -19.36
CA LEU A 309 -15.09 -6.70 -19.90
C LEU A 309 -16.25 -5.93 -19.24
N ARG A 310 -16.21 -5.75 -17.92
CA ARG A 310 -17.18 -4.91 -17.19
C ARG A 310 -17.15 -3.46 -17.67
N GLY A 311 -15.96 -2.91 -17.86
CA GLY A 311 -15.78 -1.54 -18.34
C GLY A 311 -16.20 -1.35 -19.80
N ILE A 312 -16.08 -2.38 -20.65
CA ILE A 312 -16.64 -2.38 -22.01
C ILE A 312 -18.18 -2.38 -21.98
N ILE A 313 -18.80 -3.06 -21.01
CA ILE A 313 -20.26 -3.05 -20.84
C ILE A 313 -20.74 -1.64 -20.45
N THR A 314 -20.13 -1.03 -19.43
CA THR A 314 -20.51 0.32 -18.97
C THR A 314 -20.12 1.41 -19.97
N PHE A 315 -18.95 1.29 -20.59
CA PHE A 315 -18.43 2.12 -21.68
C PHE A 315 -18.44 3.63 -21.37
N ASN A 316 -18.00 3.99 -20.16
CA ASN A 316 -17.99 5.37 -19.70
C ASN A 316 -16.81 6.14 -20.34
N PRO A 317 -17.02 7.36 -20.86
CA PRO A 317 -15.93 8.20 -21.33
C PRO A 317 -15.08 8.70 -20.16
N CYS A 318 -13.82 9.02 -20.44
CA CYS A 318 -12.89 9.65 -19.51
C CYS A 318 -12.98 11.19 -19.66
N PRO A 319 -13.61 11.92 -18.73
CA PRO A 319 -13.83 13.36 -18.85
C PRO A 319 -12.55 14.13 -18.49
N ILE A 320 -11.61 14.21 -19.42
CA ILE A 320 -10.33 14.91 -19.27
C ILE A 320 -10.04 15.79 -20.50
N GLN A 321 -9.27 16.85 -20.31
CA GLN A 321 -8.53 17.51 -21.38
C GLN A 321 -7.07 17.03 -21.30
N LEU A 322 -6.58 16.44 -22.39
CA LEU A 322 -5.21 15.93 -22.51
C LEU A 322 -4.42 16.85 -23.44
N SER A 323 -3.26 17.31 -22.97
CA SER A 323 -2.29 18.07 -23.77
C SER A 323 -0.94 17.37 -23.74
N MET A 324 -0.18 17.42 -24.83
CA MET A 324 1.12 16.75 -24.91
C MET A 324 2.13 17.52 -25.76
N LYS A 325 3.41 17.36 -25.43
CA LYS A 325 4.54 17.84 -26.23
C LYS A 325 5.11 16.67 -27.02
N VAL A 326 4.63 16.49 -28.24
CA VAL A 326 4.95 15.32 -29.09
C VAL A 326 6.39 15.37 -29.59
N ALA A 327 7.06 14.23 -29.52
CA ALA A 327 8.35 13.98 -30.15
C ALA A 327 8.20 13.12 -31.42
N GLY A 328 7.21 12.22 -31.46
CA GLY A 328 6.87 11.45 -32.64
C GLY A 328 5.47 10.86 -32.56
N LEU A 329 4.86 10.64 -33.73
CA LEU A 329 3.54 9.99 -33.89
C LEU A 329 3.51 8.92 -35.01
N ASP A 330 4.57 8.83 -35.82
CA ASP A 330 4.66 7.85 -36.91
C ASP A 330 5.07 6.49 -36.35
N LYS A 331 4.11 5.55 -36.33
CA LYS A 331 4.29 4.20 -35.78
C LYS A 331 5.33 3.37 -36.54
N ASP A 332 5.39 3.51 -37.87
CA ASP A 332 6.37 2.79 -38.70
C ASP A 332 7.79 3.27 -38.41
N ALA A 333 7.97 4.59 -38.30
CA ALA A 333 9.25 5.18 -37.95
C ALA A 333 9.70 4.75 -36.54
N MET A 334 8.78 4.71 -35.56
CA MET A 334 9.08 4.25 -34.20
C MET A 334 9.48 2.78 -34.18
N ALA A 335 8.75 1.90 -34.86
CA ALA A 335 9.05 0.47 -34.93
C ALA A 335 10.43 0.22 -35.57
N LYS A 336 10.74 0.95 -36.64
CA LYS A 336 12.07 0.91 -37.27
C LYS A 336 13.17 1.37 -36.31
N ALA A 337 12.99 2.52 -35.64
CA ALA A 337 13.97 3.05 -34.70
C ALA A 337 14.23 2.10 -33.52
N PHE A 338 13.17 1.47 -32.99
CA PHE A 338 13.28 0.45 -31.96
C PHE A 338 14.09 -0.77 -32.45
N HIS A 339 13.82 -1.26 -33.66
CA HIS A 339 14.56 -2.37 -34.25
C HIS A 339 16.04 -2.04 -34.46
N ASP A 340 16.32 -0.86 -35.02
CA ASP A 340 17.68 -0.37 -35.26
C ASP A 340 18.47 -0.26 -33.94
N LYS A 341 17.88 0.29 -32.87
CA LYS A 341 18.53 0.40 -31.55
C LYS A 341 18.77 -0.98 -30.91
N ARG A 342 17.82 -1.91 -31.05
CA ARG A 342 17.95 -3.29 -30.53
C ARG A 342 19.05 -4.10 -31.22
N LEU A 343 19.28 -3.84 -32.51
CA LEU A 343 20.40 -4.44 -33.25
C LEU A 343 21.75 -3.84 -32.82
N ALA A 344 21.79 -2.54 -32.54
CA ALA A 344 22.99 -1.85 -32.09
C ALA A 344 23.41 -2.24 -30.66
N SER A 345 22.46 -2.49 -29.75
CA SER A 345 22.70 -2.76 -28.31
C SER A 345 23.20 -4.18 -27.98
N GLN A 346 23.79 -4.91 -28.94
CA GLN A 346 24.31 -6.27 -28.74
C GLN A 346 25.79 -6.34 -28.32
N ASP A 347 26.48 -5.20 -28.19
CA ASP A 347 27.89 -5.20 -27.75
C ASP A 347 27.98 -5.20 -26.19
N PRO A 348 28.50 -6.27 -25.54
CA PRO A 348 28.43 -6.45 -24.09
C PRO A 348 29.30 -5.48 -23.26
N LYS A 349 30.01 -4.55 -23.90
CA LYS A 349 31.05 -3.70 -23.30
C LYS A 349 30.65 -2.27 -23.02
N ASP A 350 29.41 -1.87 -23.31
CA ASP A 350 28.91 -0.56 -22.91
C ASP A 350 28.71 -0.53 -21.39
N SER A 351 29.79 -0.20 -20.68
CA SER A 351 29.75 0.06 -19.25
C SER A 351 28.89 1.29 -19.00
N VAL A 352 27.85 1.12 -18.19
CA VAL A 352 27.05 2.23 -17.71
C VAL A 352 27.94 3.12 -16.84
N GLU A 353 28.47 4.21 -17.40
CA GLU A 353 29.12 5.25 -16.62
C GLU A 353 28.09 5.82 -15.64
N LYS A 354 28.39 5.69 -14.33
CA LYS A 354 27.64 6.37 -13.28
C LYS A 354 27.83 7.88 -13.50
N THR A 355 26.75 8.56 -13.86
CA THR A 355 26.73 10.02 -13.94
C THR A 355 26.90 10.58 -12.53
N ASN A 356 28.09 11.09 -12.23
CA ASN A 356 28.36 11.86 -11.02
C ASN A 356 27.71 13.24 -11.15
N SER A 357 26.39 13.33 -10.98
CA SER A 357 25.76 14.64 -10.81
C SER A 357 26.07 15.16 -9.41
N SER A 358 26.76 16.29 -9.31
CA SER A 358 27.16 16.92 -8.05
C SER A 358 26.03 17.69 -7.34
N SER A 359 24.78 17.59 -7.80
CA SER A 359 23.64 18.31 -7.20
C SER A 359 22.95 17.48 -6.13
N GLY A 360 22.90 17.99 -4.90
CA GLY A 360 22.16 17.39 -3.78
C GLY A 360 20.63 17.50 -3.88
N ALA A 361 20.07 17.67 -5.07
CA ALA A 361 18.63 17.81 -5.30
C ALA A 361 18.23 17.15 -6.63
N LEU A 362 16.94 16.83 -6.77
CA LEU A 362 16.37 16.35 -8.04
C LEU A 362 16.49 17.44 -9.13
N PRO A 363 16.65 17.06 -10.41
CA PRO A 363 16.65 18.01 -11.51
C PRO A 363 15.36 18.83 -11.55
N ASN A 364 15.45 20.11 -11.95
CA ASN A 364 14.27 20.95 -12.16
C ASN A 364 13.35 20.34 -13.22
N LEU A 365 12.05 20.66 -13.15
CA LEU A 365 11.10 20.27 -14.19
C LEU A 365 11.47 20.96 -15.50
N HIS A 366 11.58 20.19 -16.58
CA HIS A 366 11.86 20.74 -17.92
C HIS A 366 10.65 21.48 -18.48
N TYR A 367 9.44 21.09 -18.09
CA TYR A 367 8.19 21.68 -18.54
C TYR A 367 7.31 22.04 -17.34
N LEU A 368 6.94 23.31 -17.24
CA LEU A 368 6.11 23.87 -16.19
C LEU A 368 4.63 23.88 -16.61
N PRO A 369 3.67 23.96 -15.68
CA PRO A 369 2.24 23.91 -16.01
C PRO A 369 1.76 24.98 -17.00
N ASP A 370 2.42 26.14 -17.03
CA ASP A 370 2.00 27.29 -17.84
C ASP A 370 2.65 27.34 -19.24
N ASP A 371 3.58 26.42 -19.56
CA ASP A 371 4.24 26.44 -20.88
C ASP A 371 3.23 26.13 -21.98
N LYS A 372 3.16 26.97 -23.02
CA LYS A 372 2.22 26.79 -24.15
C LYS A 372 2.90 26.42 -25.46
N GLU A 373 4.19 26.67 -25.59
CA GLU A 373 4.91 26.52 -26.85
C GLU A 373 5.12 25.04 -27.23
N GLY A 374 4.66 24.66 -28.42
CA GLY A 374 4.80 23.31 -28.97
C GLY A 374 3.98 22.23 -28.25
N TRP A 375 2.97 22.62 -27.47
CA TRP A 375 1.98 21.70 -26.90
C TRP A 375 0.79 21.56 -27.86
N ILE A 376 0.29 20.34 -28.01
CA ILE A 376 -0.93 20.05 -28.75
C ILE A 376 -1.99 19.50 -27.79
N ASP A 377 -3.25 19.84 -28.03
CA ASP A 377 -4.39 19.29 -27.31
C ASP A 377 -4.95 18.09 -28.09
N PHE A 378 -5.35 17.05 -27.37
CA PHE A 378 -6.06 15.91 -27.94
C PHE A 378 -7.55 16.26 -28.04
N GLU A 379 -8.09 16.27 -29.27
CA GLU A 379 -9.43 16.83 -29.54
C GLU A 379 -10.57 15.83 -29.32
N ASP A 380 -10.33 14.53 -29.55
CA ASP A 380 -11.38 13.53 -29.48
C ASP A 380 -11.74 13.14 -28.03
N PRO A 381 -13.01 12.78 -27.75
CA PRO A 381 -13.37 12.17 -26.47
C PRO A 381 -12.56 10.90 -26.21
N ILE A 382 -12.07 10.74 -24.99
CA ILE A 382 -11.13 9.67 -24.63
C ILE A 382 -11.86 8.56 -23.85
N LEU A 383 -11.57 7.30 -24.17
CA LEU A 383 -11.97 6.13 -23.36
C LEU A 383 -10.93 5.83 -22.27
N PHE A 384 -9.65 5.78 -22.65
CA PHE A 384 -8.54 5.68 -21.69
C PHE A 384 -7.24 6.29 -22.23
N VAL A 385 -6.34 6.59 -21.30
CA VAL A 385 -4.94 6.93 -21.56
C VAL A 385 -4.06 6.01 -20.73
N TYR A 386 -3.04 5.43 -21.36
CA TYR A 386 -1.87 4.90 -20.71
C TYR A 386 -0.66 5.75 -21.11
N ALA A 387 0.11 6.18 -20.13
CA ALA A 387 1.38 6.86 -20.31
C ALA A 387 2.47 6.09 -19.57
N GLY A 388 3.66 5.90 -20.13
CA GLY A 388 4.67 5.15 -19.42
C GLY A 388 5.89 4.74 -20.22
N GLN A 389 6.61 3.75 -19.69
CA GLN A 389 7.70 3.02 -20.32
C GLN A 389 7.65 1.54 -19.92
N GLY A 390 8.41 0.74 -20.66
CA GLY A 390 8.45 -0.71 -20.49
C GLY A 390 7.32 -1.35 -21.30
N PRO A 391 7.61 -2.28 -22.24
CA PRO A 391 6.60 -2.78 -23.15
C PRO A 391 5.31 -3.28 -22.51
N TYR A 392 5.42 -3.91 -21.34
CA TYR A 392 4.31 -4.59 -20.69
C TYR A 392 3.85 -3.87 -19.42
N VAL A 393 2.54 -3.63 -19.32
CA VAL A 393 1.90 -3.19 -18.07
C VAL A 393 1.30 -4.36 -17.29
N GLY A 394 1.13 -5.51 -17.96
CA GLY A 394 0.76 -6.79 -17.39
C GLY A 394 1.20 -7.93 -18.32
N ARG A 395 1.07 -9.19 -17.86
CA ARG A 395 1.40 -10.37 -18.68
C ARG A 395 0.58 -10.44 -19.96
N ASP A 396 -0.67 -10.02 -19.87
CA ASP A 396 -1.65 -10.15 -20.94
C ASP A 396 -1.83 -8.83 -21.70
N TYR A 397 -0.99 -7.82 -21.45
CA TYR A 397 -1.10 -6.53 -22.13
C TYR A 397 0.24 -5.81 -22.32
N MET A 398 0.68 -5.75 -23.59
CA MET A 398 1.83 -4.99 -24.06
C MET A 398 1.37 -3.60 -24.55
N ALA A 399 1.25 -2.65 -23.62
CA ALA A 399 0.77 -1.29 -23.95
C ALA A 399 1.78 -0.48 -24.78
N PHE A 400 3.08 -0.78 -24.70
CA PHE A 400 4.16 0.06 -25.25
C PHE A 400 5.22 -0.73 -26.05
N PRO A 401 4.87 -1.39 -27.17
CA PRO A 401 5.76 -2.33 -27.88
C PRO A 401 7.08 -1.75 -28.38
N VAL A 402 7.14 -0.43 -28.59
CA VAL A 402 8.32 0.30 -29.08
C VAL A 402 8.98 1.15 -27.98
N SER A 403 8.68 0.84 -26.71
CA SER A 403 9.28 1.51 -25.57
C SER A 403 10.75 1.13 -25.41
N LEU A 404 11.57 2.12 -25.08
CA LEU A 404 12.97 1.97 -24.75
C LEU A 404 13.18 2.49 -23.32
N PRO A 405 14.08 1.88 -22.54
CA PRO A 405 14.22 2.22 -21.13
C PRO A 405 14.84 3.60 -20.88
N ASP A 406 15.52 4.19 -21.86
CA ASP A 406 16.40 5.36 -21.69
C ASP A 406 16.40 6.32 -22.90
N ASP A 407 15.30 6.40 -23.64
CA ASP A 407 15.20 7.27 -24.83
C ASP A 407 14.76 8.71 -24.50
N GLY A 408 14.46 9.02 -23.24
CA GLY A 408 14.03 10.34 -22.76
C GLY A 408 12.58 10.67 -23.10
N TYR A 409 11.78 9.68 -23.51
CA TYR A 409 10.39 9.86 -23.91
C TYR A 409 9.39 9.14 -23.00
N ILE A 410 8.15 9.61 -23.06
CA ILE A 410 6.97 8.98 -22.49
C ILE A 410 6.21 8.35 -23.64
N ASP A 411 5.97 7.05 -23.58
CA ASP A 411 5.09 6.35 -24.52
C ASP A 411 3.63 6.57 -24.09
N LEU A 412 2.84 7.20 -24.97
CA LEU A 412 1.41 7.45 -24.76
C LEU A 412 0.60 6.52 -25.66
N SER A 413 -0.25 5.71 -25.06
CA SER A 413 -1.24 4.87 -25.73
C SER A 413 -2.64 5.37 -25.36
N ILE A 414 -3.34 5.94 -26.34
CA ILE A 414 -4.60 6.65 -26.15
C ILE A 414 -5.67 5.97 -26.98
N MET A 415 -6.76 5.58 -26.35
CA MET A 415 -7.95 5.08 -27.03
C MET A 415 -9.02 6.16 -27.01
N PRO A 416 -9.36 6.76 -28.16
CA PRO A 416 -10.54 7.59 -28.31
C PRO A 416 -11.81 6.78 -28.01
N LEU A 417 -12.92 7.46 -27.81
CA LEU A 417 -14.22 6.82 -27.71
C LEU A 417 -14.53 6.10 -29.03
N THR A 418 -14.59 4.78 -28.97
CA THR A 418 -14.76 3.87 -30.11
C THR A 418 -16.04 3.05 -29.95
N THR A 419 -16.27 2.02 -30.75
CA THR A 419 -17.37 1.08 -30.51
C THR A 419 -16.94 -0.05 -29.57
N ARG A 420 -17.92 -0.69 -28.90
CA ARG A 420 -17.65 -1.87 -28.08
C ARG A 420 -17.04 -3.02 -28.88
N GLY A 421 -17.45 -3.19 -30.15
CA GLY A 421 -16.93 -4.23 -31.04
C GLY A 421 -15.46 -4.00 -31.37
N GLU A 422 -15.08 -2.76 -31.69
CA GLU A 422 -13.68 -2.39 -31.90
C GLU A 422 -12.84 -2.58 -30.63
N MET A 423 -13.37 -2.18 -29.46
CA MET A 423 -12.68 -2.41 -28.19
C MET A 423 -12.50 -3.90 -27.86
N LEU A 424 -13.49 -4.74 -28.17
CA LEU A 424 -13.37 -6.20 -28.04
C LEU A 424 -12.34 -6.77 -29.02
N SER A 425 -12.28 -6.27 -30.25
CA SER A 425 -11.26 -6.68 -31.22
C SER A 425 -9.84 -6.30 -30.80
N ALA A 426 -9.70 -5.21 -30.04
CA ALA A 426 -8.41 -4.76 -29.51
C ALA A 426 -7.85 -5.63 -28.36
N ILE A 427 -8.62 -6.61 -27.88
CA ILE A 427 -8.16 -7.60 -26.89
C ILE A 427 -7.27 -8.66 -27.56
N ASP A 428 -7.59 -9.04 -28.80
CA ASP A 428 -6.83 -10.07 -29.52
C ASP A 428 -5.45 -9.52 -29.91
N GLY A 429 -4.39 -10.26 -29.60
CA GLY A 429 -3.00 -9.85 -29.83
C GLY A 429 -2.49 -8.73 -28.92
N ALA A 430 -3.26 -8.34 -27.89
CA ALA A 430 -2.85 -7.30 -26.95
C ALA A 430 -1.62 -7.72 -26.11
N GLU A 431 -1.45 -9.02 -25.85
CA GLU A 431 -0.31 -9.61 -25.16
C GLU A 431 0.97 -9.62 -26.01
N THR A 432 0.85 -9.56 -27.34
CA THR A 432 1.97 -9.47 -28.29
C THR A 432 2.21 -8.04 -28.79
N GLY A 433 1.34 -7.10 -28.42
CA GLY A 433 1.42 -5.69 -28.79
C GLY A 433 0.83 -5.37 -30.17
N GLU A 434 0.01 -6.26 -30.74
CA GLU A 434 -0.62 -6.05 -32.06
C GLU A 434 -1.61 -4.87 -32.06
N ASN A 435 -2.19 -4.57 -30.90
CA ASN A 435 -3.06 -3.40 -30.70
C ASN A 435 -2.39 -2.07 -31.07
N PHE A 436 -1.06 -2.00 -31.01
CA PHE A 436 -0.29 -0.84 -31.47
C PHE A 436 -0.57 -0.51 -32.94
N TRP A 437 -0.89 -1.49 -33.79
CA TRP A 437 -1.16 -1.26 -35.21
C TRP A 437 -2.62 -0.91 -35.51
N LEU A 438 -3.51 -0.93 -34.52
CA LEU A 438 -4.90 -0.51 -34.72
C LEU A 438 -4.95 0.98 -35.04
N SER A 439 -5.74 1.32 -36.06
CA SER A 439 -5.92 2.71 -36.51
C SER A 439 -6.59 3.60 -35.45
N GLN A 440 -7.43 3.00 -34.60
CA GLN A 440 -8.18 3.67 -33.55
C GLN A 440 -7.29 4.01 -32.35
N LEU A 441 -6.32 3.14 -32.01
CA LEU A 441 -5.40 3.39 -30.91
C LEU A 441 -4.34 4.39 -31.33
N GLN A 442 -4.34 5.59 -30.75
CA GLN A 442 -3.34 6.60 -31.03
C GLN A 442 -2.10 6.37 -30.17
N TYR A 443 -0.92 6.41 -30.78
CA TYR A 443 0.34 6.19 -30.08
C TYR A 443 1.31 7.35 -30.32
N TYR A 444 1.86 7.90 -29.24
CA TYR A 444 2.80 9.01 -29.30
C TYR A 444 4.04 8.73 -28.47
N LYS A 445 5.21 9.13 -28.99
CA LYS A 445 6.38 9.45 -28.16
C LYS A 445 6.23 10.92 -27.75
N ALA A 446 6.26 11.20 -26.45
CA ALA A 446 6.10 12.56 -25.93
C ALA A 446 7.22 12.92 -24.96
N HIS A 447 7.64 14.19 -24.96
CA HIS A 447 8.56 14.70 -23.94
C HIS A 447 7.85 14.95 -22.60
N ALA A 448 6.56 15.30 -22.66
CA ALA A 448 5.71 15.55 -21.49
C ALA A 448 4.24 15.52 -21.90
N TYR A 449 3.36 15.28 -20.94
CA TYR A 449 1.92 15.41 -21.10
C TYR A 449 1.28 16.07 -19.86
N ARG A 450 0.08 16.62 -20.03
CA ARG A 450 -0.73 17.26 -19.00
C ARG A 450 -2.16 16.75 -19.11
N VAL A 451 -2.76 16.56 -17.95
CA VAL A 451 -4.15 16.13 -17.85
C VAL A 451 -4.89 17.09 -16.94
N LYS A 452 -5.96 17.67 -17.47
CA LYS A 452 -6.90 18.49 -16.71
C LYS A 452 -8.21 17.71 -16.57
N PRO A 453 -8.59 17.29 -15.36
CA PRO A 453 -9.88 16.63 -15.16
C PRO A 453 -11.03 17.61 -15.41
N LEU A 454 -12.02 17.17 -16.19
CA LEU A 454 -13.26 17.91 -16.46
C LEU A 454 -14.40 17.49 -15.51
N SER A 455 -14.18 16.43 -14.73
CA SER A 455 -15.09 15.93 -13.69
C SER A 455 -14.42 15.95 -12.32
N LYS A 456 -15.23 16.12 -11.26
CA LYS A 456 -14.79 15.94 -9.87
C LYS A 456 -14.60 14.47 -9.48
N LYS A 457 -15.14 13.55 -10.28
CA LYS A 457 -15.01 12.09 -10.12
C LYS A 457 -14.16 11.53 -11.26
N GLY A 458 -13.19 10.70 -10.91
CA GLY A 458 -12.33 10.01 -11.87
C GLY A 458 -11.13 9.39 -11.17
N ASN A 459 -10.65 8.29 -11.72
CA ASN A 459 -9.52 7.56 -11.18
C ASN A 459 -8.24 7.91 -11.95
N PHE A 460 -7.13 8.00 -11.20
CA PHE A 460 -5.78 8.13 -11.72
C PHE A 460 -4.90 7.14 -10.99
N SER A 461 -4.35 6.18 -11.74
CA SER A 461 -3.46 5.13 -11.22
C SER A 461 -2.02 5.44 -11.66
N VAL A 462 -1.07 5.27 -10.75
CA VAL A 462 0.37 5.46 -11.00
C VAL A 462 1.12 4.23 -10.50
N ASP A 463 1.85 3.56 -11.38
CA ASP A 463 2.60 2.31 -11.16
C ASP A 463 1.74 1.22 -10.49
N ALA A 464 0.48 1.10 -10.90
CA ALA A 464 -0.53 0.21 -10.29
C ALA A 464 -0.79 0.49 -8.79
N GLY A 465 -0.51 1.72 -8.33
CA GLY A 465 -0.81 2.26 -7.01
C GLY A 465 -1.73 3.49 -7.06
N GLU A 466 -2.51 3.69 -6.00
CA GLU A 466 -3.49 4.78 -5.92
C GLU A 466 -2.81 6.14 -5.68
N SER A 467 -3.04 7.12 -6.57
CA SER A 467 -2.77 8.53 -6.32
C SER A 467 -4.08 9.30 -6.11
N LYS A 468 -4.72 9.08 -4.95
CA LYS A 468 -5.72 10.04 -4.45
C LYS A 468 -4.99 11.33 -4.10
N LYS A 469 -5.41 12.48 -4.66
CA LYS A 469 -4.91 13.82 -4.32
C LYS A 469 -4.90 13.98 -2.79
N LYS A 470 -3.72 13.93 -2.16
CA LYS A 470 -3.57 14.18 -0.72
C LYS A 470 -3.79 15.66 -0.44
N VAL A 471 -5.03 16.03 -0.11
CA VAL A 471 -5.40 17.35 0.40
C VAL A 471 -4.53 17.67 1.62
N THR A 472 -3.87 18.83 1.64
CA THR A 472 -3.11 19.27 2.81
C THR A 472 -4.05 19.70 3.94
N LEU A 473 -3.56 19.71 5.18
CA LEU A 473 -4.38 20.18 6.30
C LEU A 473 -4.84 21.63 6.11
N ASP A 474 -3.99 22.51 5.57
CA ASP A 474 -4.34 23.92 5.34
C ASP A 474 -5.40 24.09 4.24
N GLU A 475 -5.29 23.35 3.14
CA GLU A 475 -6.33 23.34 2.10
C GLU A 475 -7.67 22.79 2.64
N TRP A 476 -7.61 21.75 3.46
CA TRP A 476 -8.81 21.18 4.09
C TRP A 476 -9.45 22.18 5.07
N ILE A 477 -8.66 22.90 5.87
CA ILE A 477 -9.17 23.96 6.77
C ILE A 477 -9.77 25.13 5.98
N ALA A 478 -9.16 25.51 4.86
CA ALA A 478 -9.63 26.61 4.02
C ALA A 478 -10.95 26.29 3.29
N SER A 479 -11.23 25.02 3.04
CA SER A 479 -12.44 24.56 2.34
C SER A 479 -12.93 23.23 2.94
N PRO A 480 -13.43 23.24 4.19
CA PRO A 480 -13.79 22.01 4.85
C PRO A 480 -15.07 21.42 4.25
N PRO A 481 -15.26 20.08 4.36
CA PRO A 481 -16.41 19.41 3.79
C PRO A 481 -17.72 19.79 4.50
N THR A 482 -18.81 19.78 3.73
CA THR A 482 -20.19 19.85 4.24
C THR A 482 -20.82 18.47 4.15
N THR A 483 -21.72 18.14 5.07
CA THR A 483 -22.46 16.88 5.08
C THR A 483 -23.95 17.16 4.99
N SER A 484 -24.70 16.25 4.39
CA SER A 484 -26.16 16.30 4.40
C SER A 484 -26.70 14.90 4.44
N GLY A 485 -27.69 14.65 5.29
CA GLY A 485 -28.35 13.37 5.43
C GLY A 485 -29.87 13.54 5.44
N VAL A 486 -30.57 12.48 5.10
CA VAL A 486 -32.02 12.38 5.30
C VAL A 486 -32.25 11.09 6.05
N ASP A 487 -33.02 11.17 7.13
CA ASP A 487 -33.45 10.00 7.87
C ASP A 487 -34.95 10.08 8.14
N HIS A 488 -35.56 8.92 8.30
CA HIS A 488 -36.93 8.83 8.82
C HIS A 488 -36.81 8.43 10.28
N LEU A 489 -37.43 9.21 11.16
CA LEU A 489 -37.38 8.98 12.61
C LEU A 489 -38.26 7.79 13.01
N HIS A 490 -37.92 6.59 12.51
CA HIS A 490 -38.65 5.36 12.72
C HIS A 490 -38.84 5.08 14.22
N PHE A 491 -40.08 4.78 14.62
CA PHE A 491 -40.40 4.55 16.02
C PHE A 491 -39.83 3.21 16.51
N GLU A 492 -39.61 2.25 15.62
CA GLU A 492 -38.95 0.98 15.91
C GLU A 492 -37.50 1.19 16.34
N HIS A 493 -36.77 2.06 15.64
CA HIS A 493 -35.40 2.44 16.01
C HIS A 493 -35.36 3.17 17.35
N LEU A 494 -36.40 3.97 17.64
CA LEU A 494 -36.57 4.60 18.94
C LEU A 494 -36.92 3.59 20.05
N ALA A 495 -37.69 2.54 19.75
CA ALA A 495 -38.02 1.47 20.68
C ALA A 495 -36.77 0.65 21.05
N ASP A 496 -35.93 0.35 20.06
CA ASP A 496 -34.62 -0.28 20.25
C ASP A 496 -33.71 0.59 21.13
N LEU A 497 -33.74 1.92 20.96
CA LEU A 497 -33.05 2.84 21.86
C LEU A 497 -33.61 2.76 23.29
N TYR A 498 -34.94 2.77 23.47
CA TYR A 498 -35.55 2.77 24.80
C TYR A 498 -35.17 1.53 25.61
N ILE A 499 -35.16 0.34 25.00
CA ILE A 499 -34.74 -0.90 25.67
C ILE A 499 -33.21 -1.03 25.82
N THR A 500 -32.44 -0.13 25.19
CA THR A 500 -30.98 -0.02 25.38
C THR A 500 -30.62 0.91 26.53
N LEU A 501 -31.49 1.86 26.88
CA LEU A 501 -31.26 2.84 27.94
C LEU A 501 -31.83 2.36 29.29
N PRO A 502 -31.01 2.23 30.36
CA PRO A 502 -31.47 1.77 31.67
C PRO A 502 -32.50 2.69 32.35
N THR A 503 -32.67 3.91 31.86
CA THR A 503 -33.70 4.85 32.31
C THR A 503 -35.09 4.49 31.77
N ARG A 504 -35.18 3.63 30.75
CA ARG A 504 -36.40 3.36 29.97
C ARG A 504 -36.69 1.87 29.74
N ASP A 505 -35.74 0.99 30.03
CA ASP A 505 -35.82 -0.45 29.76
C ASP A 505 -36.79 -1.24 30.65
N GLY A 506 -37.48 -0.58 31.58
CA GLY A 506 -38.38 -1.23 32.55
C GLY A 506 -37.73 -1.56 33.90
N SER A 507 -36.40 -1.41 34.04
CA SER A 507 -35.68 -1.83 35.24
C SER A 507 -35.82 -0.87 36.43
N ARG A 508 -36.09 0.41 36.17
CA ARG A 508 -36.22 1.48 37.19
C ARG A 508 -37.61 2.12 37.25
N LYS A 509 -38.31 2.16 36.12
CA LYS A 509 -39.71 2.60 35.97
C LYS A 509 -40.40 1.65 35.00
N PRO A 510 -41.75 1.52 35.02
CA PRO A 510 -42.47 0.73 34.03
C PRO A 510 -42.06 1.08 32.60
N HIS A 511 -41.84 0.06 31.77
CA HIS A 511 -41.47 0.27 30.37
C HIS A 511 -42.66 0.84 29.59
N GLU A 512 -42.43 1.92 28.85
CA GLU A 512 -43.39 2.54 27.95
C GLU A 512 -42.81 2.56 26.53
N GLU A 513 -43.43 1.83 25.61
CA GLU A 513 -43.01 1.82 24.21
C GLU A 513 -43.27 3.18 23.54
N PRO A 514 -42.34 3.66 22.69
CA PRO A 514 -42.55 4.88 21.94
C PRO A 514 -43.66 4.69 20.90
N LYS A 515 -44.53 5.69 20.76
CA LYS A 515 -45.60 5.69 19.77
C LYS A 515 -45.27 6.62 18.60
N PRO A 516 -45.79 6.35 17.39
CA PRO A 516 -45.73 7.29 16.28
C PRO A 516 -46.32 8.65 16.66
N GLY A 517 -45.69 9.74 16.23
CA GLY A 517 -46.16 11.11 16.51
C GLY A 517 -45.74 11.67 17.86
N MET A 518 -44.94 10.94 18.65
CA MET A 518 -44.40 11.45 19.92
C MET A 518 -43.11 12.26 19.71
N PRO A 519 -42.85 13.29 20.52
CA PRO A 519 -41.55 13.96 20.54
C PRO A 519 -40.41 13.00 20.92
N LEU A 520 -39.27 13.13 20.25
CA LEU A 520 -38.03 12.47 20.65
C LEU A 520 -37.55 13.05 21.99
N GLY A 521 -36.95 12.21 22.85
CA GLY A 521 -36.31 12.67 24.07
C GLY A 521 -35.05 13.49 23.78
N TYR A 522 -34.65 14.33 24.74
CA TYR A 522 -33.45 15.15 24.61
C TYR A 522 -32.21 14.25 24.45
N GLY A 523 -31.45 14.50 23.39
CA GLY A 523 -30.27 13.70 23.01
C GLY A 523 -30.57 12.46 22.16
N HIS A 524 -31.82 12.01 22.03
CA HIS A 524 -32.15 10.78 21.28
C HIS A 524 -31.83 10.87 19.79
N HIS A 525 -31.82 12.08 19.20
CA HIS A 525 -31.36 12.30 17.83
C HIS A 525 -29.92 11.82 17.58
N LEU A 526 -29.09 11.69 18.63
CA LEU A 526 -27.76 11.10 18.50
C LEU A 526 -27.82 9.66 18.04
N ALA A 527 -28.92 8.92 18.25
CA ALA A 527 -29.09 7.56 17.73
C ALA A 527 -29.58 7.54 16.26
N PHE A 528 -29.74 8.68 15.60
CA PHE A 528 -30.19 8.81 14.21
C PHE A 528 -29.17 9.56 13.34
N PHE A 529 -29.43 9.63 12.03
CA PHE A 529 -28.70 10.47 11.07
C PHE A 529 -27.21 10.10 10.87
N HIS A 530 -26.92 8.80 10.83
CA HIS A 530 -25.55 8.28 10.70
C HIS A 530 -25.11 8.12 9.26
N ALA A 531 -23.80 8.29 9.01
CA ALA A 531 -23.20 8.03 7.72
C ALA A 531 -23.32 6.53 7.38
N ARG A 532 -24.12 6.19 6.37
CA ARG A 532 -24.31 4.81 5.90
C ARG A 532 -23.31 4.46 4.81
N LYS A 533 -22.03 4.41 5.19
CA LYS A 533 -20.94 4.00 4.29
C LYS A 533 -20.77 2.50 4.27
N ALA A 534 -20.38 1.95 3.12
CA ALA A 534 -20.01 0.55 3.02
C ALA A 534 -18.68 0.31 3.76
N GLU A 535 -18.48 -0.90 4.29
CA GLU A 535 -17.31 -1.24 5.11
C GLU A 535 -15.97 -0.89 4.44
N HIS A 536 -15.81 -1.16 3.14
CA HIS A 536 -14.60 -0.83 2.38
C HIS A 536 -14.33 0.69 2.24
N GLN A 537 -15.28 1.53 2.63
CA GLN A 537 -15.16 2.99 2.64
C GLN A 537 -14.88 3.55 4.05
N LEU A 538 -14.83 2.68 5.06
CA LEU A 538 -14.44 3.02 6.42
C LEU A 538 -12.92 2.97 6.56
N ARG A 539 -12.41 3.63 7.60
CA ARG A 539 -11.03 3.55 8.04
C ARG A 539 -10.76 2.20 8.69
N GLU A 540 -9.48 1.86 8.86
CA GLU A 540 -9.05 0.62 9.53
C GLU A 540 -9.57 0.51 10.96
N ASP A 541 -9.81 1.64 11.64
CA ASP A 541 -10.41 1.68 12.98
C ASP A 541 -11.94 1.51 12.98
N GLY A 542 -12.57 1.37 11.81
CA GLY A 542 -14.03 1.26 11.64
C GLY A 542 -14.77 2.61 11.59
N THR A 543 -14.05 3.73 11.53
CA THR A 543 -14.66 5.07 11.48
C THR A 543 -14.84 5.60 10.06
N ASP A 544 -15.82 6.48 9.86
CA ASP A 544 -15.97 7.22 8.62
C ASP A 544 -15.03 8.45 8.55
N GLU A 545 -14.77 8.94 7.33
CA GLU A 545 -13.87 10.08 7.09
C GLU A 545 -14.56 11.40 6.68
N GLU A 546 -15.90 11.52 6.75
CA GLU A 546 -16.62 12.64 6.09
C GLU A 546 -16.16 14.04 6.49
N ILE A 547 -15.86 14.21 7.79
CA ILE A 547 -15.38 15.48 8.36
C ILE A 547 -13.99 15.33 9.00
N SER A 548 -13.26 14.28 8.62
CA SER A 548 -11.94 14.04 9.17
C SER A 548 -10.88 14.89 8.45
N PRO A 549 -9.96 15.53 9.19
CA PRO A 549 -8.79 16.12 8.58
C PRO A 549 -7.92 15.05 7.89
N PRO A 550 -7.10 15.43 6.91
CA PRO A 550 -6.21 14.51 6.22
C PRO A 550 -5.13 13.93 7.15
N ALA A 551 -4.48 12.86 6.70
CA ALA A 551 -3.33 12.27 7.38
C ALA A 551 -2.28 13.34 7.76
N PRO A 552 -1.61 13.22 8.93
CA PRO A 552 -1.58 12.04 9.81
C PRO A 552 -2.71 11.98 10.87
N PHE A 553 -3.70 12.89 10.83
CA PHE A 553 -4.71 13.03 11.89
C PHE A 553 -5.82 11.97 11.83
N LEU A 554 -5.45 10.72 12.09
CA LEU A 554 -6.32 9.56 11.87
C LEU A 554 -7.14 9.16 13.09
N THR A 555 -6.56 9.25 14.29
CA THR A 555 -7.24 8.88 15.54
C THR A 555 -8.21 9.99 15.96
N ARG A 556 -9.50 9.67 16.12
CA ARG A 556 -10.55 10.63 16.50
C ARG A 556 -11.06 10.41 17.91
N MET A 557 -11.34 11.49 18.64
CA MET A 557 -11.92 11.48 19.98
C MET A 557 -13.11 12.44 20.07
N TRP A 558 -14.18 12.01 20.75
CA TRP A 558 -15.31 12.89 21.09
C TRP A 558 -14.89 13.85 22.21
N ALA A 559 -14.92 15.15 21.96
CA ALA A 559 -14.36 16.14 22.89
C ALA A 559 -15.43 16.94 23.65
N GLY A 560 -16.59 17.16 23.05
CA GLY A 560 -17.67 17.93 23.64
C GLY A 560 -18.63 18.48 22.60
N GLY A 561 -19.47 19.41 23.02
CA GLY A 561 -20.38 20.09 22.12
C GLY A 561 -21.43 20.92 22.84
N LYS A 562 -22.31 21.50 22.04
CA LYS A 562 -23.48 22.26 22.47
C LYS A 562 -24.68 21.81 21.67
N ILE A 563 -25.80 21.50 22.33
CA ILE A 563 -27.05 21.15 21.67
C ILE A 563 -28.12 22.13 22.12
N THR A 564 -28.90 22.62 21.17
CA THR A 564 -30.03 23.51 21.40
C THR A 564 -31.29 22.93 20.77
N TRP A 565 -32.38 22.91 21.54
CA TRP A 565 -33.68 22.40 21.12
C TRP A 565 -34.69 23.54 20.99
N ASP A 566 -35.48 23.50 19.93
CA ASP A 566 -36.67 24.32 19.80
C ASP A 566 -37.85 23.60 20.49
N ILE A 567 -38.31 24.14 21.61
CA ILE A 567 -39.38 23.54 22.42
C ILE A 567 -40.72 23.57 21.66
N ASP A 568 -40.94 24.58 20.81
CA ASP A 568 -42.17 24.74 20.05
C ASP A 568 -42.14 23.94 18.73
N ASN A 569 -40.99 23.39 18.38
CA ASN A 569 -40.77 22.59 17.17
C ASN A 569 -39.91 21.33 17.45
N PRO A 570 -40.33 20.43 18.36
CA PRO A 570 -39.56 19.24 18.69
C PRO A 570 -39.48 18.26 17.52
N LEU A 571 -38.42 17.44 17.46
CA LEU A 571 -38.36 16.32 16.52
C LEU A 571 -39.44 15.29 16.86
N ILE A 572 -40.24 14.90 15.87
CA ILE A 572 -41.39 14.00 16.07
C ILE A 572 -41.11 12.63 15.45
N SER A 573 -41.38 11.55 16.19
CA SER A 573 -41.25 10.17 15.69
C SER A 573 -42.19 9.92 14.51
N GLY A 574 -41.69 9.19 13.51
CA GLY A 574 -42.37 8.91 12.25
C GLY A 574 -42.19 9.99 11.18
N THR A 575 -41.58 11.13 11.51
CA THR A 575 -41.35 12.20 10.51
C THR A 575 -40.05 11.99 9.76
N LYS A 576 -40.05 12.39 8.49
CA LYS A 576 -38.84 12.52 7.68
C LYS A 576 -38.12 13.81 8.05
N THR A 577 -36.82 13.71 8.34
CA THR A 577 -36.01 14.82 8.82
C THR A 577 -34.71 14.89 8.01
N THR A 578 -34.29 16.10 7.68
CA THR A 578 -33.01 16.37 7.02
C THR A 578 -31.99 16.84 8.04
N SER A 579 -30.79 16.27 8.01
CA SER A 579 -29.62 16.80 8.71
C SER A 579 -28.74 17.55 7.73
N SER A 580 -28.35 18.78 8.08
CA SER A 580 -27.41 19.60 7.32
C SER A 580 -26.22 19.94 8.20
N GLY A 581 -25.03 19.50 7.80
CA GLY A 581 -23.80 19.64 8.58
C GLY A 581 -22.74 20.48 7.86
N SER A 582 -22.04 21.30 8.63
CA SER A 582 -20.88 22.06 8.14
C SER A 582 -19.80 22.14 9.22
N VAL A 583 -18.54 22.11 8.82
CA VAL A 583 -17.43 22.39 9.74
C VAL A 583 -17.39 23.90 9.98
N LEU A 584 -17.69 24.32 11.21
CA LEU A 584 -17.61 25.72 11.63
C LEU A 584 -16.16 26.16 11.81
N THR A 585 -15.37 25.34 12.52
CA THR A 585 -13.97 25.66 12.83
C THR A 585 -13.10 24.42 12.84
N ALA A 586 -11.85 24.59 12.46
CA ALA A 586 -10.79 23.59 12.54
C ALA A 586 -9.51 24.22 13.11
N LEU A 587 -9.26 24.00 14.40
CA LEU A 587 -8.20 24.68 15.14
C LEU A 587 -6.99 23.76 15.35
N LYS A 588 -5.82 24.22 14.88
CA LYS A 588 -4.52 23.57 15.14
C LYS A 588 -4.07 23.88 16.58
N LYS A 589 -3.72 22.86 17.35
CA LYS A 589 -3.23 23.01 18.72
C LYS A 589 -2.01 22.13 19.00
N GLY A 590 -1.01 22.66 19.71
CA GLY A 590 0.17 21.89 20.11
C GLY A 590 1.16 21.62 18.98
N PHE A 591 0.98 22.24 17.81
CA PHE A 591 1.92 22.17 16.69
C PHE A 591 3.27 22.79 17.09
N GLU A 592 3.21 23.90 17.80
CA GLU A 592 4.35 24.63 18.37
C GLU A 592 5.09 23.84 19.46
N LYS A 593 4.43 22.84 20.08
CA LYS A 593 4.98 21.99 21.15
C LYS A 593 5.31 20.57 20.68
N ASN A 594 5.37 20.34 19.36
CA ASN A 594 5.56 19.04 18.74
C ASN A 594 4.59 17.95 19.26
N ARG A 595 3.35 18.36 19.55
CA ARG A 595 2.24 17.50 19.99
C ARG A 595 0.97 17.91 19.25
N PRO A 596 0.94 17.82 17.90
CA PRO A 596 -0.11 18.41 17.10
C PRO A 596 -1.45 17.70 17.32
N MET A 597 -2.51 18.49 17.32
CA MET A 597 -3.91 18.05 17.44
C MET A 597 -4.77 19.00 16.61
N VAL A 598 -5.82 18.49 16.00
CA VAL A 598 -6.80 19.30 15.26
C VAL A 598 -8.15 19.20 15.95
N PHE A 599 -8.69 20.33 16.41
CA PHE A 599 -10.02 20.42 16.99
C PHE A 599 -11.00 20.82 15.89
N VAL A 600 -11.93 19.95 15.55
CA VAL A 600 -12.94 20.20 14.52
C VAL A 600 -14.28 20.38 15.19
N THR A 601 -14.90 21.54 15.02
CA THR A 601 -16.26 21.82 15.46
C THR A 601 -17.19 21.81 14.25
N GLN A 602 -18.15 20.90 14.25
CA GLN A 602 -19.18 20.75 13.23
C GLN A 602 -20.50 21.29 13.76
N LYS A 603 -21.20 22.13 12.99
CA LYS A 603 -22.60 22.48 13.25
C LYS A 603 -23.50 21.60 12.41
N ILE A 604 -24.51 21.01 13.03
CA ILE A 604 -25.50 20.13 12.43
C ILE A 604 -26.88 20.69 12.76
N GLU A 605 -27.71 20.88 11.74
CA GLU A 605 -29.07 21.38 11.86
C GLU A 605 -30.05 20.28 11.42
N PHE A 606 -30.99 19.93 12.28
CA PHE A 606 -32.00 18.89 12.03
C PHE A 606 -33.35 19.53 11.76
N THR A 607 -33.84 19.46 10.52
CA THR A 607 -35.07 20.12 10.07
C THR A 607 -36.07 19.09 9.58
N MET A 608 -37.24 19.02 10.23
CA MET A 608 -38.34 18.14 9.81
C MET A 608 -38.91 18.59 8.46
N GLU A 609 -39.36 17.63 7.66
CA GLU A 609 -40.03 17.92 6.38
C GLU A 609 -41.24 18.84 6.60
N GLY A 610 -41.32 19.90 5.79
CA GLY A 610 -42.38 20.92 5.89
C GLY A 610 -42.13 22.03 6.93
N LYS A 611 -41.04 21.97 7.71
CA LYS A 611 -40.62 23.07 8.60
C LYS A 611 -39.54 23.93 7.97
N SER A 612 -39.53 25.23 8.29
CA SER A 612 -38.53 26.20 7.82
C SER A 612 -37.41 26.47 8.82
N THR A 613 -37.58 26.05 10.08
CA THR A 613 -36.58 26.20 11.16
C THR A 613 -36.14 24.83 11.68
N PRO A 614 -34.87 24.69 12.09
CA PRO A 614 -34.38 23.45 12.66
C PRO A 614 -35.03 23.17 14.02
N SER A 615 -35.39 21.92 14.27
CA SER A 615 -35.88 21.43 15.56
C SER A 615 -34.77 21.28 16.59
N VAL A 616 -33.56 20.92 16.11
CA VAL A 616 -32.36 20.76 16.92
C VAL A 616 -31.17 21.34 16.16
N VAL A 617 -30.31 22.05 16.90
CA VAL A 617 -29.00 22.49 16.41
C VAL A 617 -27.94 21.91 17.33
N GLU A 618 -27.01 21.15 16.75
CA GLU A 618 -25.88 20.56 17.45
C GLU A 618 -24.56 21.17 16.93
N GLU A 619 -23.76 21.73 17.84
CA GLU A 619 -22.35 22.00 17.62
C GLU A 619 -21.53 20.88 18.25
N ARG A 620 -21.01 19.97 17.44
CA ARG A 620 -20.26 18.80 17.87
C ARG A 620 -18.77 19.04 17.71
N GLN A 621 -17.99 18.73 18.75
CA GLN A 621 -16.54 18.91 18.73
C GLN A 621 -15.80 17.56 18.80
N HIS A 622 -14.96 17.33 17.80
CA HIS A 622 -14.01 16.21 17.75
C HIS A 622 -12.57 16.71 17.87
N VAL A 623 -11.71 15.86 18.42
CA VAL A 623 -10.27 16.04 18.40
C VAL A 623 -9.65 14.94 17.57
N TYR A 624 -8.80 15.32 16.63
CA TYR A 624 -8.02 14.40 15.82
C TYR A 624 -6.54 14.45 16.21
N LEU A 625 -5.95 13.27 16.40
CA LEU A 625 -4.57 13.06 16.80
C LEU A 625 -3.80 12.38 15.66
N PRO A 626 -2.48 12.61 15.55
CA PRO A 626 -1.62 11.84 14.68
C PRO A 626 -1.72 10.34 14.99
N GLU A 627 -1.70 9.52 13.95
CA GLU A 627 -1.62 8.07 14.03
C GLU A 627 -0.44 7.61 14.93
N GLY A 628 -0.65 6.52 15.67
CA GLY A 628 0.37 5.95 16.56
C GLY A 628 0.62 6.73 17.86
N ARG A 629 -0.14 7.81 18.12
CA ARG A 629 -0.03 8.56 19.37
C ARG A 629 -0.82 7.88 20.47
N VAL A 630 -0.12 7.24 21.40
CA VAL A 630 -0.70 6.64 22.61
C VAL A 630 -1.40 7.71 23.46
N VAL A 631 -2.67 7.47 23.80
CA VAL A 631 -3.46 8.35 24.66
C VAL A 631 -2.95 8.27 26.11
N ARG A 632 -3.02 9.38 26.85
CA ARG A 632 -2.43 9.51 28.21
C ARG A 632 -2.88 8.38 29.14
N LYS A 633 -1.93 7.80 29.88
CA LYS A 633 -2.17 6.72 30.86
C LYS A 633 -2.86 7.16 32.15
N GLU A 634 -2.78 8.44 32.53
CA GLU A 634 -3.34 8.93 33.80
C GLU A 634 -4.58 9.80 33.61
N PRO A 635 -5.64 9.59 34.41
CA PRO A 635 -6.82 10.45 34.43
C PRO A 635 -6.47 11.90 34.73
N ARG A 636 -7.09 12.81 33.99
CA ARG A 636 -6.96 14.25 34.24
C ARG A 636 -7.89 14.66 35.39
N LEU A 637 -7.33 15.37 36.37
CA LEU A 637 -8.13 16.07 37.38
C LEU A 637 -9.06 17.10 36.72
N VAL A 638 -10.33 17.04 37.08
CA VAL A 638 -11.38 17.94 36.59
C VAL A 638 -11.77 18.88 37.73
N PRO A 639 -11.38 20.17 37.67
CA PRO A 639 -11.74 21.13 38.72
C PRO A 639 -13.24 21.48 38.67
N ASP A 640 -13.73 22.19 39.68
CA ASP A 640 -15.07 22.82 39.69
C ASP A 640 -16.26 21.85 39.58
N ILE A 641 -16.09 20.61 40.06
CA ILE A 641 -17.18 19.65 40.20
C ILE A 641 -17.92 19.93 41.51
N PRO A 642 -19.26 20.05 41.51
CA PRO A 642 -20.03 20.28 42.72
C PRO A 642 -19.84 19.19 43.79
N ALA A 643 -19.93 19.58 45.07
CA ALA A 643 -19.69 18.68 46.19
C ALA A 643 -20.86 17.71 46.49
N SER A 644 -22.08 18.08 46.09
CA SER A 644 -23.30 17.29 46.25
C SER A 644 -24.10 17.28 44.96
N ALA A 645 -24.94 16.25 44.81
CA ALA A 645 -25.88 16.12 43.70
C ALA A 645 -27.32 16.18 44.23
N ASP A 646 -28.16 16.97 43.59
CA ASP A 646 -29.61 17.03 43.88
C ASP A 646 -30.34 15.85 43.25
N PHE A 647 -29.81 15.34 42.14
CA PHE A 647 -30.30 14.14 41.47
C PHE A 647 -29.14 13.31 40.93
N SER A 648 -29.35 12.00 40.87
CA SER A 648 -28.37 11.09 40.29
C SER A 648 -29.02 9.87 39.64
N PHE A 649 -28.26 9.20 38.79
CA PHE A 649 -28.61 7.91 38.21
C PHE A 649 -27.34 7.06 38.07
N THR A 650 -27.38 5.81 38.52
CA THR A 650 -26.21 4.90 38.43
C THR A 650 -26.54 3.69 37.58
N TYR A 651 -25.63 3.36 36.66
CA TYR A 651 -25.70 2.17 35.82
C TYR A 651 -24.31 1.63 35.48
N LYS A 652 -24.25 0.39 35.01
CA LYS A 652 -23.02 -0.29 34.61
C LYS A 652 -23.08 -0.61 33.11
N PRO A 653 -22.40 0.14 32.24
CA PRO A 653 -22.32 -0.20 30.82
C PRO A 653 -21.66 -1.57 30.63
N THR A 654 -22.24 -2.41 29.79
CA THR A 654 -21.73 -3.75 29.47
C THR A 654 -21.33 -3.84 28.00
N PRO A 655 -20.59 -4.88 27.58
CA PRO A 655 -20.35 -5.15 26.15
C PRO A 655 -21.65 -5.19 25.33
N VAL A 656 -22.75 -5.70 25.90
CA VAL A 656 -24.06 -5.77 25.24
C VAL A 656 -24.67 -4.37 25.08
N THR A 657 -24.54 -3.51 26.08
CA THR A 657 -24.97 -2.10 26.01
C THR A 657 -24.25 -1.40 24.85
N LEU A 658 -22.93 -1.62 24.78
CA LEU A 658 -22.07 -0.99 23.80
C LEU A 658 -22.33 -1.50 22.38
N PHE A 659 -22.59 -2.80 22.22
CA PHE A 659 -23.01 -3.39 20.95
C PHE A 659 -24.33 -2.80 20.45
N ARG A 660 -25.38 -2.79 21.29
CA ARG A 660 -26.70 -2.26 20.93
C ARG A 660 -26.64 -0.77 20.57
N PHE A 661 -25.91 0.01 21.35
CA PHE A 661 -25.75 1.43 21.06
C PHE A 661 -24.93 1.66 19.79
N SER A 662 -23.88 0.86 19.54
CA SER A 662 -23.10 0.91 18.30
C SER A 662 -23.95 0.57 17.07
N SER A 663 -24.85 -0.41 17.16
CA SER A 663 -25.76 -0.75 16.06
C SER A 663 -26.78 0.36 15.79
N LEU A 664 -27.34 0.97 16.85
CA LEU A 664 -28.24 2.14 16.72
C LEU A 664 -27.52 3.32 16.04
N MET A 665 -26.26 3.54 16.41
CA MET A 665 -25.41 4.59 15.88
C MET A 665 -24.83 4.28 14.49
N PHE A 666 -25.04 3.07 13.95
CA PHE A 666 -24.30 2.54 12.80
C PHE A 666 -22.78 2.82 12.90
N ASN A 667 -22.23 2.68 14.11
CA ASN A 667 -20.86 3.09 14.45
C ASN A 667 -20.00 1.86 14.70
N ALA A 668 -19.13 1.53 13.75
CA ALA A 668 -18.27 0.36 13.78
C ALA A 668 -16.89 0.60 14.41
N HIS A 669 -16.70 1.72 15.13
CA HIS A 669 -15.38 2.07 15.68
C HIS A 669 -14.89 1.01 16.68
N HIS A 670 -13.72 0.43 16.41
CA HIS A 670 -13.18 -0.73 17.13
C HIS A 670 -13.01 -0.50 18.63
N ILE A 671 -12.78 0.74 19.08
CA ILE A 671 -12.66 1.07 20.52
C ILE A 671 -13.90 0.71 21.35
N HIS A 672 -15.04 0.47 20.70
CA HIS A 672 -16.30 0.10 21.34
C HIS A 672 -16.61 -1.40 21.24
N LEU A 673 -15.92 -2.14 20.38
CA LEU A 673 -16.29 -3.50 19.99
C LEU A 673 -15.20 -4.50 20.34
N ASP A 674 -13.96 -4.17 20.00
CA ASP A 674 -12.80 -5.04 20.04
C ASP A 674 -11.87 -4.65 21.18
N LYS A 675 -11.75 -5.52 22.18
CA LYS A 675 -10.87 -5.31 23.32
C LYS A 675 -9.39 -5.37 22.93
N ASP A 676 -9.01 -6.29 22.06
CA ASP A 676 -7.62 -6.48 21.66
C ASP A 676 -7.13 -5.27 20.86
N TYR A 677 -7.96 -4.73 19.96
CA TYR A 677 -7.66 -3.46 19.29
C TYR A 677 -7.54 -2.32 20.31
N THR A 678 -8.54 -2.16 21.18
CA THR A 678 -8.58 -1.07 22.16
C THR A 678 -7.35 -1.06 23.07
N THR A 679 -6.88 -2.24 23.48
CA THR A 679 -5.74 -2.38 24.38
C THR A 679 -4.40 -2.37 23.66
N ASN A 680 -4.24 -3.14 22.58
CA ASN A 680 -2.94 -3.35 21.96
C ASN A 680 -2.60 -2.26 20.91
N VAL A 681 -3.61 -1.59 20.35
CA VAL A 681 -3.42 -0.55 19.32
C VAL A 681 -3.58 0.85 19.92
N GLU A 682 -4.69 1.11 20.61
CA GLU A 682 -5.00 2.45 21.17
C GLU A 682 -4.46 2.67 22.60
N GLY A 683 -4.09 1.58 23.30
CA GLY A 683 -3.44 1.62 24.60
C GLY A 683 -4.38 1.80 25.80
N TYR A 684 -5.70 1.63 25.61
CA TYR A 684 -6.68 1.72 26.69
C TYR A 684 -6.84 0.38 27.44
N PRO A 685 -7.12 0.41 28.76
CA PRO A 685 -7.23 -0.82 29.54
C PRO A 685 -8.45 -1.70 29.18
N GLU A 686 -9.48 -1.11 28.60
CA GLU A 686 -10.72 -1.77 28.20
C GLU A 686 -11.47 -0.93 27.16
N ARG A 687 -12.48 -1.51 26.49
CA ARG A 687 -13.38 -0.83 25.56
C ARG A 687 -14.03 0.42 26.18
N LEU A 688 -14.14 1.46 25.37
CA LEU A 688 -14.61 2.77 25.79
C LEU A 688 -16.12 2.90 25.65
N VAL A 689 -16.77 3.53 26.62
CA VAL A 689 -18.16 3.99 26.52
C VAL A 689 -18.23 5.13 25.52
N HIS A 690 -19.22 5.13 24.63
CA HIS A 690 -19.37 6.20 23.64
C HIS A 690 -19.58 7.56 24.32
N GLY A 691 -18.85 8.58 23.86
CA GLY A 691 -19.12 9.98 24.21
C GLY A 691 -20.59 10.39 24.03
N PRO A 692 -21.25 10.10 22.89
CA PRO A 692 -22.68 10.40 22.71
C PRO A 692 -23.59 9.63 23.69
N LEU A 693 -23.26 8.40 24.08
CA LEU A 693 -24.02 7.67 25.10
C LEU A 693 -23.88 8.35 26.46
N THR A 694 -22.68 8.75 26.87
CA THR A 694 -22.48 9.50 28.12
C THR A 694 -23.22 10.84 28.12
N ALA A 695 -23.17 11.58 27.01
CA ALA A 695 -23.90 12.84 26.84
C ALA A 695 -25.42 12.65 26.93
N MET A 696 -25.95 11.63 26.25
CA MET A 696 -27.37 11.27 26.32
C MET A 696 -27.79 10.85 27.72
N MET A 697 -26.97 10.06 28.42
CA MET A 697 -27.29 9.62 29.79
C MET A 697 -27.31 10.77 30.81
N LEU A 698 -26.53 11.84 30.60
CA LEU A 698 -26.62 13.05 31.43
C LEU A 698 -27.97 13.77 31.26
N LEU A 699 -28.47 13.85 30.02
CA LEU A 699 -29.79 14.40 29.71
C LEU A 699 -30.91 13.50 30.26
N GLU A 700 -30.80 12.19 30.05
CA GLU A 700 -31.73 11.19 30.56
C GLU A 700 -31.80 11.23 32.09
N SER A 701 -30.68 11.39 32.80
CA SER A 701 -30.67 11.51 34.27
C SER A 701 -31.51 12.68 34.78
N LEU A 702 -31.45 13.85 34.12
CA LEU A 702 -32.29 15.00 34.48
C LEU A 702 -33.76 14.71 34.20
N THR A 703 -34.11 14.29 32.98
CA THR A 703 -35.52 14.03 32.60
C THR A 703 -36.13 12.85 33.35
N PHE A 704 -35.33 11.89 33.78
CA PHE A 704 -35.78 10.77 34.60
C PHE A 704 -36.22 11.24 35.99
N ASN A 705 -35.49 12.18 36.60
CA ASN A 705 -35.80 12.75 37.91
C ASN A 705 -36.81 13.89 37.84
N TYR A 706 -36.82 14.66 36.74
CA TYR A 706 -37.70 15.79 36.49
C TYR A 706 -38.40 15.64 35.11
N PRO A 707 -39.43 14.79 34.99
CA PRO A 707 -40.08 14.50 33.70
C PRO A 707 -40.76 15.70 33.03
N MET A 708 -41.07 16.75 33.80
CA MET A 708 -41.68 17.99 33.32
C MET A 708 -40.66 19.04 32.87
N ALA A 709 -39.37 18.78 33.01
CA ALA A 709 -38.34 19.73 32.63
C ALA A 709 -38.20 19.83 31.11
N HIS A 710 -38.33 21.04 30.57
CA HIS A 710 -38.12 21.30 29.15
C HIS A 710 -36.70 21.84 28.91
N ILE A 711 -35.81 21.02 28.34
CA ILE A 711 -34.42 21.40 28.09
C ILE A 711 -34.32 22.28 26.83
N LYS A 712 -33.72 23.46 26.97
CA LYS A 712 -33.41 24.37 25.85
C LYS A 712 -32.01 24.19 25.33
N GLU A 713 -31.04 23.99 26.23
CA GLU A 713 -29.62 24.00 25.89
C GLU A 713 -28.86 22.99 26.74
N PHE A 714 -27.89 22.31 26.12
CA PHE A 714 -26.92 21.46 26.81
C PHE A 714 -25.53 21.69 26.24
N GLU A 715 -24.65 22.23 27.06
CA GLU A 715 -23.22 22.38 26.72
C GLU A 715 -22.40 21.41 27.56
N TYR A 716 -21.51 20.65 26.93
CA TYR A 716 -20.81 19.58 27.60
C TYR A 716 -19.40 19.35 27.05
N ARG A 717 -18.57 18.71 27.88
CA ARG A 717 -17.17 18.43 27.58
C ARG A 717 -16.78 17.06 28.11
N ALA A 718 -16.24 16.23 27.22
CA ALA A 718 -15.55 15.00 27.58
C ALA A 718 -14.17 15.34 28.17
N THR A 719 -13.86 14.75 29.32
CA THR A 719 -12.65 15.03 30.10
C THR A 719 -11.74 13.82 30.22
N ASN A 720 -12.32 12.63 30.46
CA ASN A 720 -11.61 11.37 30.57
C ASN A 720 -12.40 10.26 29.86
N PRO A 721 -11.73 9.23 29.31
CA PRO A 721 -12.40 8.04 28.78
C PRO A 721 -13.13 7.29 29.91
N MET A 722 -14.34 6.82 29.62
CA MET A 722 -15.11 5.93 30.51
C MET A 722 -15.06 4.52 29.95
N TYR A 723 -15.04 3.51 30.83
CA TYR A 723 -14.89 2.11 30.47
C TYR A 723 -16.15 1.32 30.79
N ILE A 724 -16.39 0.26 30.02
CA ILE A 724 -17.41 -0.74 30.38
C ILE A 724 -17.01 -1.50 31.65
N ASP A 725 -17.97 -2.22 32.21
CA ASP A 725 -17.83 -3.04 33.41
C ASP A 725 -17.39 -2.28 34.67
N ARG A 726 -17.48 -0.94 34.63
CA ARG A 726 -17.38 -0.02 35.77
C ARG A 726 -18.74 0.64 36.01
N GLU A 727 -19.08 0.90 37.27
CA GLU A 727 -20.27 1.67 37.57
C GLU A 727 -20.03 3.14 37.21
N LEU A 728 -20.98 3.72 36.47
CA LEU A 728 -21.02 5.13 36.13
C LEU A 728 -22.19 5.78 36.83
N THR A 729 -21.92 6.87 37.53
CA THR A 729 -22.94 7.70 38.19
C THR A 729 -23.05 9.03 37.45
N LEU A 730 -24.24 9.29 36.91
CA LEU A 730 -24.64 10.55 36.31
C LEU A 730 -25.22 11.41 37.43
N ASN A 731 -24.60 12.53 37.73
CA ASN A 731 -25.00 13.44 38.79
C ASN A 731 -25.44 14.77 38.20
N GLY A 732 -26.32 15.46 38.91
CA GLY A 732 -26.59 16.86 38.64
C GLY A 732 -27.03 17.64 39.87
N THR A 733 -26.82 18.96 39.81
CA THR A 733 -27.26 19.91 40.83
C THR A 733 -27.74 21.20 40.16
N TRP A 734 -28.81 21.77 40.69
CA TRP A 734 -29.36 23.04 40.25
C TRP A 734 -28.50 24.17 40.80
N VAL A 735 -28.02 25.06 39.92
CA VAL A 735 -27.33 26.29 40.31
C VAL A 735 -28.29 27.48 40.41
N ASP A 736 -29.41 27.41 39.70
CA ASP A 736 -30.56 28.31 39.80
C ASP A 736 -31.83 27.56 39.32
N GLU A 737 -32.98 28.25 39.26
CA GLU A 737 -34.28 27.66 38.88
C GLU A 737 -34.32 27.06 37.47
N THR A 738 -33.40 27.44 36.59
CA THR A 738 -33.42 27.04 35.17
C THR A 738 -32.13 26.39 34.70
N THR A 739 -31.09 26.34 35.53
CA THR A 739 -29.76 25.87 35.13
C THR A 739 -29.27 24.78 36.07
N ALA A 740 -28.90 23.64 35.50
CA ALA A 740 -28.29 22.52 36.22
C ALA A 740 -26.87 22.25 35.72
N LYS A 741 -25.93 22.04 36.65
CA LYS A 741 -24.62 21.46 36.34
C LYS A 741 -24.72 19.94 36.42
N VAL A 742 -24.18 19.23 35.43
CA VAL A 742 -24.23 17.76 35.36
C VAL A 742 -22.83 17.17 35.11
N TRP A 743 -22.57 15.98 35.65
CA TRP A 743 -21.31 15.27 35.43
C TRP A 743 -21.44 13.76 35.56
N CYS A 744 -20.63 13.02 34.81
CA CYS A 744 -20.50 11.57 34.88
C CYS A 744 -19.20 11.22 35.59
N VAL A 745 -19.29 10.38 36.61
CA VAL A 745 -18.14 9.89 37.39
C VAL A 745 -18.16 8.36 37.45
N ASP A 746 -16.99 7.73 37.36
CA ASP A 746 -16.86 6.29 37.59
C ASP A 746 -16.69 5.95 39.08
N ASN A 747 -16.66 4.65 39.40
CA ASN A 747 -16.47 4.15 40.75
C ASN A 747 -15.08 4.42 41.36
N GLU A 748 -14.11 4.91 40.58
CA GLU A 748 -12.79 5.35 41.04
C GLU A 748 -12.73 6.89 41.25
N GLY A 749 -13.84 7.60 41.06
CA GLY A 749 -13.91 9.05 41.19
C GLY A 749 -13.43 9.81 39.94
N VAL A 750 -13.17 9.12 38.83
CA VAL A 750 -12.75 9.74 37.58
C VAL A 750 -13.94 10.38 36.87
N VAL A 751 -13.87 11.68 36.64
CA VAL A 751 -14.92 12.41 35.93
C VAL A 751 -14.70 12.29 34.42
N GLY A 752 -15.59 11.57 33.74
CA GLY A 752 -15.52 11.32 32.31
C GLY A 752 -16.08 12.45 31.45
N MET A 753 -17.17 13.07 31.90
CA MET A 753 -17.84 14.15 31.19
C MET A 753 -18.51 15.11 32.17
N ARG A 754 -18.55 16.40 31.84
CA ARG A 754 -19.31 17.41 32.58
C ARG A 754 -20.02 18.36 31.63
N GLY A 755 -21.07 19.02 32.11
CA GLY A 755 -21.81 19.98 31.31
C GLY A 755 -22.77 20.84 32.11
N THR A 756 -23.52 21.66 31.39
CA THR A 756 -24.56 22.53 31.91
C THR A 756 -25.81 22.37 31.05
N ILE A 757 -26.93 22.09 31.71
CA ILE A 757 -28.26 22.00 31.09
C ILE A 757 -29.02 23.26 31.48
N LYS A 758 -29.64 23.94 30.51
CA LYS A 758 -30.60 25.02 30.75
C LYS A 758 -31.99 24.57 30.34
N THR A 759 -32.97 24.82 31.18
CA THR A 759 -34.38 24.51 30.95
C THR A 759 -35.18 25.78 30.63
N ALA A 760 -36.40 25.61 30.14
CA ALA A 760 -37.41 26.65 30.24
C ALA A 760 -37.71 26.95 31.71
N ALA A 761 -38.07 28.21 31.99
CA ALA A 761 -38.58 28.64 33.27
C ALA A 761 -39.99 28.10 33.53
#